data_AF-A0A1X7RH57-F1
#
_entry.id   AF-A0A1X7RH57-F1
#
_cell.length_a   1.000
_cell.length_b   1.000
_cell.length_c   1.000
_cell.angle_alpha   90.00
_cell.angle_beta   90.00
_cell.angle_gamma   90.00
#
_symmetry.space_group_name_H-M   'P 1'
#
loop_
_entity.id
_entity.type
_entity.pdbx_description
1 polymer ?
#
loop_
_entity_poly.entity_id
_entity_poly.type
_entity_poly.pdbx_seq_one_letter_code
_entity_poly.pdbx_strand_id
1 'polypeptide(L)'
;MEFTSKVNETLLNRLCALLHVEPDRIKLDESFVRNGGDSLLAIRFSNVIKKSEQLQVGAGVILREKQLGTLLDKTQLRTLAAGSSTQQACSSTIDPSTTVTASQDNLDDKTLDPIQRFPKAIPSTGLPITFIQAGTAHYTHLIPGAAVQHVTQYCFTDALPHLKSAFAKAMSSYQVFRLKLQVETDPLLIKASLKDDFRLNWEKSQVDSLEGADLEASFRNWSIEASTEPVFRILTPSNSTSNRSLSVVHWFYHLSLMDGRSIDILLKHVDTLMQDSPILLKVNDNTFDVVKGLADYHDQHAAAARTFWTTREVPSASRNHPLLHALGTRTPSVVRMRSIDVFYPEDVKAFQARTGFTFEVLARAALALVLAKFQDATTVSLMSVSSRRSLPITGIEEAVGSFASSMILSVEINETSTAHELLEQVFHKLLELDDMSHSDPSDGFSIGGLVVVSSDLQPHTPWYSDNKRTEIMSPKETLPTLYVGSNGRVRFCYNSEWRTPAEMQVMADLFESALIGLGSGDLGVRECLSKMLTPAARERIMTFGNCLSHKTTLEGEASRYNDLARRIVIIGSRVRELLQPGSVVMLHADGSINWVIAMFAILWAECIFSPQSTNLPHYLRSQHYAIANAQAFLVPQYSTSIPTPDGCHLRLCVETLLKDGSETLPTTVPSPRTFKPHASAYICFSSGTTGTPKAILCTHSGVVSLLHSSIARLHVTPSHTVSQTLAPQFDGALLEVFATLCHGGTLLLKDPLNPFAHLYGVGSLMLTPSLALELDPEDFIHDVRYIYFAGEVLPQATADRWTKGKAEVYNVYGPTETHILATAQRVQNGKPVTIGRPLMSTRVYILDKNGVLLPPLVAGEIFIGGISVSRGYLGLEEENALRFVPDTVSPDGSEGKGKMYRTGDWGYWTLEGEVAFLGRTDRQVKVGGFRIDLNDVQARIQSVVGGKVRVAVVVVGDVLGCAVEETGNGITEESLRQKIGQVLPPQMVPRILRVVGKIPVSEVGKVDLRGVKAMLES
;
A
#
# COMPACT_ATOMS: atom_id res chain seq x y z
N MET A 1 22.41 32.56 36.32
CA MET A 1 23.41 31.92 37.19
C MET A 1 24.66 31.73 36.35
N GLU A 2 25.78 32.29 36.80
CA GLU A 2 27.07 32.34 36.12
C GLU A 2 27.60 30.92 35.81
N PHE A 3 27.60 30.54 34.53
CA PHE A 3 28.37 29.40 34.03
C PHE A 3 29.80 29.86 33.72
N THR A 4 30.58 30.15 34.76
CA THR A 4 32.04 30.14 34.67
C THR A 4 32.54 28.78 35.15
N SER A 5 32.04 27.69 34.53
CA SER A 5 32.67 26.37 34.68
C SER A 5 33.94 26.32 33.82
N LYS A 6 34.90 25.48 34.19
CA LYS A 6 36.27 25.46 33.65
C LYS A 6 36.28 24.95 32.21
N VAL A 7 35.88 25.80 31.26
CA VAL A 7 35.96 25.50 29.82
C VAL A 7 37.41 25.24 29.47
N ASN A 8 37.68 24.06 28.94
CA ASN A 8 38.97 23.70 28.39
C ASN A 8 39.15 24.42 27.05
N GLU A 9 39.86 25.56 27.05
CA GLU A 9 40.08 26.39 25.85
C GLU A 9 40.73 25.62 24.70
N THR A 10 41.59 24.64 25.00
CA THR A 10 42.22 23.81 23.95
C THR A 10 41.18 22.92 23.28
N LEU A 11 40.26 22.35 24.06
CA LEU A 11 39.18 21.52 23.55
C LEU A 11 38.14 22.36 22.81
N LEU A 12 37.83 23.57 23.31
CA LEU A 12 36.95 24.54 22.64
C LEU A 12 37.53 24.94 21.27
N ASN A 13 38.81 25.27 21.18
CA ASN A 13 39.43 25.64 19.89
C ASN A 13 39.41 24.48 18.88
N ARG A 14 39.60 23.23 19.33
CA ARG A 14 39.50 22.06 18.45
C ARG A 14 38.06 21.76 18.03
N LEU A 15 37.10 21.98 18.92
CA LEU A 15 35.68 21.90 18.60
C LEU A 15 35.30 22.97 17.56
N CYS A 16 35.73 24.20 17.76
CA CYS A 16 35.52 25.32 16.84
C CYS A 16 36.08 25.02 15.45
N ALA A 17 37.29 24.47 15.38
CA ALA A 17 37.90 24.02 14.12
C ALA A 17 37.10 22.88 13.44
N LEU A 18 36.50 21.99 14.24
CA LEU A 18 35.63 20.91 13.74
C LEU A 18 34.29 21.43 13.20
N LEU A 19 33.66 22.35 13.93
CA LEU A 19 32.37 22.95 13.57
C LEU A 19 32.51 24.03 12.49
N HIS A 20 33.73 24.51 12.24
CA HIS A 20 34.01 25.69 11.42
C HIS A 20 33.30 26.95 11.94
N VAL A 21 33.33 27.15 13.26
CA VAL A 21 32.70 28.26 13.98
C VAL A 21 33.75 28.92 14.88
N GLU A 22 33.71 30.26 15.00
CA GLU A 22 34.61 31.00 15.90
C GLU A 22 34.23 30.79 17.39
N PRO A 23 35.19 30.79 18.33
CA PRO A 23 34.93 30.49 19.74
C PRO A 23 33.88 31.37 20.43
N ASP A 24 33.77 32.63 20.02
CA ASP A 24 32.80 33.62 20.53
C ASP A 24 31.36 33.37 20.07
N ARG A 25 31.18 32.56 19.01
CA ARG A 25 29.86 32.16 18.49
C ARG A 25 29.34 30.86 19.08
N ILE A 26 30.16 30.15 19.84
CA ILE A 26 29.74 28.93 20.54
C ILE A 26 28.87 29.29 21.73
N LYS A 27 27.66 28.72 21.77
CA LYS A 27 26.72 28.85 22.88
C LYS A 27 26.86 27.64 23.80
N LEU A 28 27.51 27.85 24.94
CA LEU A 28 27.83 26.79 25.91
C LEU A 28 26.59 26.19 26.59
N ASP A 29 25.51 26.95 26.68
CA ASP A 29 24.22 26.56 27.25
C ASP A 29 23.31 25.82 26.25
N GLU A 30 23.71 25.74 24.98
CA GLU A 30 23.02 24.97 23.95
C GLU A 30 23.73 23.63 23.67
N SER A 31 23.02 22.67 23.07
CA SER A 31 23.58 21.34 22.78
C SER A 31 24.66 21.38 21.68
N PHE A 32 25.43 20.30 21.56
CA PHE A 32 26.39 20.11 20.46
C PHE A 32 25.73 20.28 19.09
N VAL A 33 24.51 19.77 18.92
CA VAL A 33 23.77 19.83 17.66
C VAL A 33 23.32 21.26 17.33
N ARG A 34 22.85 22.02 18.34
CA ARG A 34 22.46 23.42 18.17
C ARG A 34 23.64 24.35 17.83
N ASN A 35 24.85 23.96 18.19
CA ASN A 35 26.08 24.64 17.79
C ASN A 35 26.58 24.22 16.38
N GLY A 36 25.77 23.50 15.59
CA GLY A 36 26.10 23.07 14.23
C GLY A 36 26.76 21.68 14.16
N GLY A 37 26.77 20.93 15.26
CA GLY A 37 27.25 19.56 15.28
C GLY A 37 26.28 18.58 14.59
N ASP A 38 26.83 17.51 14.02
CA ASP A 38 26.10 16.36 13.47
C ASP A 38 26.72 15.05 13.97
N SER A 39 26.18 13.89 13.59
CA SER A 39 26.70 12.58 14.01
C SER A 39 28.16 12.35 13.59
N LEU A 40 28.58 12.86 12.43
CA LEU A 40 29.95 12.72 11.95
C LEU A 40 30.91 13.61 12.74
N LEU A 41 30.51 14.84 13.02
CA LEU A 41 31.24 15.79 13.85
C LEU A 41 31.28 15.32 15.30
N ALA A 42 30.24 14.66 15.81
CA ALA A 42 30.24 14.04 17.13
C ALA A 42 31.25 12.89 17.20
N ILE A 43 31.34 12.02 16.18
CA ILE A 43 32.38 10.98 16.08
C ILE A 43 33.78 11.62 16.01
N ARG A 44 33.95 12.68 15.23
CA ARG A 44 35.25 13.38 15.14
C ARG A 44 35.61 14.09 16.44
N PHE A 45 34.63 14.68 17.13
CA PHE A 45 34.83 15.37 18.38
C PHE A 45 35.12 14.39 19.52
N SER A 46 34.46 13.23 19.53
CA SER A 46 34.81 12.08 20.37
C SER A 46 36.28 11.69 20.21
N ASN A 47 36.77 11.60 18.97
CA ASN A 47 38.18 11.34 18.68
C ASN A 47 39.10 12.47 19.15
N VAL A 48 38.68 13.72 19.03
CA VAL A 48 39.43 14.87 19.57
C VAL A 48 39.56 14.73 21.08
N ILE A 49 38.46 14.49 21.81
CA ILE A 49 38.44 14.27 23.27
C ILE A 49 39.37 13.10 23.63
N LYS A 50 39.31 11.99 22.90
CA LYS A 50 40.19 10.83 23.10
C LYS A 50 41.66 11.17 22.95
N LYS A 51 42.02 11.91 21.89
CA LYS A 51 43.42 12.29 21.61
C LYS A 51 43.94 13.37 22.57
N SER A 52 43.11 14.34 22.99
CA SER A 52 43.54 15.46 23.82
C SER A 52 43.45 15.19 25.32
N GLU A 53 42.39 14.53 25.76
CA GLU A 53 42.10 14.33 27.19
C GLU A 53 42.37 12.91 27.68
N GLN A 54 42.68 11.97 26.78
CA GLN A 54 42.79 10.54 27.09
C GLN A 54 41.49 9.98 27.71
N LEU A 55 40.35 10.57 27.34
CA LEU A 55 39.02 10.15 27.76
C LEU A 55 38.23 9.67 26.55
N GLN A 56 37.54 8.54 26.66
CA GLN A 56 36.72 8.04 25.57
C GLN A 56 35.26 8.36 25.88
N VAL A 57 34.68 9.27 25.10
CA VAL A 57 33.28 9.69 25.21
C VAL A 57 32.60 9.32 23.90
N GLY A 58 31.59 8.47 23.92
CA GLY A 58 30.89 8.04 22.69
C GLY A 58 30.20 9.20 21.97
N ALA A 59 30.10 9.12 20.65
CA ALA A 59 29.41 10.14 19.84
C ALA A 59 27.94 10.33 20.28
N GLY A 60 27.26 9.26 20.69
CA GLY A 60 25.90 9.34 21.24
C GLY A 60 25.80 10.16 22.53
N VAL A 61 26.82 10.13 23.40
CA VAL A 61 26.87 10.97 24.61
C VAL A 61 26.99 12.45 24.23
N ILE A 62 27.84 12.75 23.24
CA ILE A 62 28.01 14.12 22.71
C ILE A 62 26.70 14.66 22.11
N LEU A 63 25.98 13.83 21.36
CA LEU A 63 24.72 14.20 20.73
C LEU A 63 23.57 14.39 21.74
N ARG A 64 23.57 13.64 22.85
CA ARG A 64 22.55 13.70 23.92
C ARG A 64 22.77 14.84 24.91
N GLU A 65 23.99 15.36 25.00
CA GLU A 65 24.33 16.39 25.98
C GLU A 65 23.61 17.70 25.65
N LYS A 66 22.83 18.19 26.63
CA LYS A 66 21.99 19.37 26.45
C LYS A 66 22.79 20.66 26.46
N GLN A 67 23.97 20.65 27.09
CA GLN A 67 24.82 21.82 27.25
C GLN A 67 26.24 21.50 26.79
N LEU A 68 26.67 22.15 25.71
CA LEU A 68 28.00 21.98 25.15
C LEU A 68 29.10 22.32 26.16
N GLY A 69 28.83 23.22 27.11
CA GLY A 69 29.71 23.53 28.24
C GLY A 69 30.07 22.29 29.08
N THR A 70 29.16 21.32 29.24
CA THR A 70 29.42 20.05 29.94
C THR A 70 30.49 19.24 29.22
N LEU A 71 30.48 19.23 27.87
CA LEU A 71 31.47 18.53 27.04
C LEU A 71 32.81 19.26 26.99
N LEU A 72 32.89 20.48 27.50
CA LEU A 72 34.10 21.29 27.52
C LEU A 72 34.71 21.44 28.92
N ASP A 73 34.03 20.97 29.97
CA ASP A 73 34.56 20.88 31.32
C ASP A 73 35.20 19.51 31.56
N LYS A 74 36.51 19.50 31.85
CA LYS A 74 37.30 18.27 32.06
C LYS A 74 36.78 17.39 33.20
N THR A 75 36.16 17.98 34.21
CA THR A 75 35.60 17.25 35.36
C THR A 75 34.32 16.55 34.96
N GLN A 76 33.44 17.24 34.25
CA GLN A 76 32.17 16.69 33.75
C GLN A 76 32.42 15.64 32.66
N LEU A 77 33.36 15.88 31.76
CA LEU A 77 33.83 14.90 30.77
C LEU A 77 34.28 13.58 31.39
N ARG A 78 34.96 13.61 32.55
CA ARG A 78 35.34 12.38 33.27
C ARG A 78 34.13 11.63 33.81
N THR A 79 33.13 12.33 34.32
CA THR A 79 31.86 11.73 34.77
C THR A 79 31.13 11.07 33.61
N LEU A 80 31.05 11.75 32.46
CA LEU A 80 30.45 11.23 31.23
C LEU A 80 31.23 10.01 30.68
N ALA A 81 32.56 10.06 30.71
CA ALA A 81 33.42 8.94 30.28
C ALA A 81 33.37 7.74 31.24
N ALA A 82 33.18 7.96 32.54
CA ALA A 82 33.07 6.89 33.54
C ALA A 82 31.75 6.11 33.44
N GLY A 83 30.68 6.74 32.95
CA GLY A 83 29.42 6.08 32.63
C GLY A 83 29.46 5.23 31.35
N SER A 84 30.44 5.47 30.47
CA SER A 84 30.69 4.66 29.26
C SER A 84 31.79 3.64 29.51
N SER A 85 31.45 2.45 30.01
CA SER A 85 32.42 1.36 30.18
C SER A 85 33.11 1.04 28.84
N THR A 86 34.43 1.15 28.81
CA THR A 86 35.28 0.87 27.64
C THR A 86 36.01 -0.46 27.81
N GLN A 87 36.11 -1.25 26.73
CA GLN A 87 36.98 -2.42 26.69
C GLN A 87 38.06 -2.26 25.62
N GLN A 88 39.30 -2.54 26.03
CA GLN A 88 40.44 -2.73 25.13
C GLN A 88 40.23 -4.02 24.35
N ALA A 89 40.28 -3.94 23.01
CA ALA A 89 40.44 -5.13 22.17
C ALA A 89 41.75 -5.81 22.58
N CYS A 90 41.66 -7.01 23.17
CA CYS A 90 42.83 -7.82 23.47
C CYS A 90 43.51 -8.21 22.16
N SER A 91 44.77 -7.81 21.97
CA SER A 91 45.63 -8.38 20.95
C SER A 91 45.90 -9.85 21.32
N SER A 92 45.11 -10.77 20.80
CA SER A 92 45.40 -12.18 20.88
C SER A 92 45.37 -12.79 19.48
N THR A 93 46.44 -13.52 19.18
CA THR A 93 46.48 -14.49 18.08
C THR A 93 45.21 -15.33 18.13
N ILE A 94 44.43 -15.28 17.05
CA ILE A 94 43.16 -15.99 16.88
C ILE A 94 43.43 -17.49 17.05
N ASP A 95 42.87 -18.11 18.09
CA ASP A 95 42.83 -19.57 18.25
C ASP A 95 41.61 -20.10 17.45
N PRO A 96 41.81 -20.90 16.40
CA PRO A 96 40.72 -21.42 15.57
C PRO A 96 39.73 -22.36 16.29
N SER A 97 39.99 -22.71 17.56
CA SER A 97 39.25 -23.76 18.28
C SER A 97 38.14 -23.26 19.22
N THR A 98 38.06 -21.96 19.51
CA THR A 98 37.02 -21.40 20.38
C THR A 98 35.65 -21.37 19.69
N THR A 99 34.74 -22.20 20.18
CA THR A 99 33.41 -22.48 19.62
C THR A 99 32.35 -21.61 20.31
N VAL A 100 31.57 -20.84 19.55
CA VAL A 100 30.32 -20.23 20.02
C VAL A 100 29.21 -20.61 19.04
N THR A 101 28.36 -21.55 19.44
CA THR A 101 27.16 -21.96 18.71
C THR A 101 25.98 -21.10 19.12
N ALA A 102 25.42 -20.31 18.19
CA ALA A 102 24.10 -19.71 18.35
C ALA A 102 23.02 -20.78 18.12
N SER A 103 22.08 -20.91 19.06
CA SER A 103 20.97 -21.88 18.97
C SER A 103 19.93 -21.44 17.94
N GLN A 104 19.47 -22.39 17.11
CA GLN A 104 18.25 -22.28 16.33
C GLN A 104 17.04 -22.26 17.27
N ASP A 105 16.25 -21.18 17.24
CA ASP A 105 14.87 -21.22 17.74
C ASP A 105 13.88 -20.94 16.59
N ASN A 106 12.81 -21.75 16.61
CA ASN A 106 11.80 -22.00 15.57
C ASN A 106 11.14 -20.74 14.99
N LEU A 107 11.17 -20.60 13.65
CA LEU A 107 10.24 -19.73 12.90
C LEU A 107 9.68 -20.51 11.70
N ASP A 108 8.60 -21.22 11.97
CA ASP A 108 7.87 -22.10 11.06
C ASP A 108 6.76 -21.35 10.28
N ASP A 109 6.97 -20.07 9.95
CA ASP A 109 6.03 -19.38 9.07
C ASP A 109 6.41 -19.65 7.61
N LYS A 110 5.75 -20.62 6.96
CA LYS A 110 6.00 -21.01 5.55
C LYS A 110 5.34 -20.06 4.54
N THR A 111 4.69 -18.97 4.97
CA THR A 111 3.86 -18.13 4.10
C THR A 111 4.58 -16.96 3.41
N LEU A 112 5.79 -16.58 3.86
CA LEU A 112 6.57 -15.47 3.28
C LEU A 112 7.69 -15.95 2.33
N ASP A 113 7.95 -15.22 1.25
CA ASP A 113 9.09 -15.48 0.35
C ASP A 113 10.43 -15.33 1.10
N PRO A 114 11.42 -16.23 0.92
CA PRO A 114 12.75 -16.10 1.52
C PRO A 114 13.45 -14.74 1.30
N ILE A 115 13.19 -14.06 0.19
CA ILE A 115 13.77 -12.74 -0.15
C ILE A 115 13.20 -11.62 0.74
N GLN A 116 12.04 -11.85 1.36
CA GLN A 116 11.36 -10.88 2.23
C GLN A 116 11.75 -11.03 3.72
N ARG A 117 12.78 -11.81 4.04
CA ARG A 117 13.23 -12.10 5.41
C ARG A 117 14.68 -11.69 5.61
N PHE A 118 15.04 -11.33 6.85
CA PHE A 118 16.44 -11.22 7.23
C PHE A 118 17.11 -12.60 7.22
N PRO A 119 18.30 -12.74 6.62
CA PRO A 119 19.07 -13.99 6.67
C PRO A 119 19.51 -14.31 8.10
N LYS A 120 19.01 -15.41 8.70
CA LYS A 120 19.62 -16.01 9.90
C LYS A 120 20.81 -16.87 9.49
N ALA A 121 21.92 -16.25 9.09
CA ALA A 121 23.16 -16.97 8.79
C ALA A 121 23.97 -17.16 10.08
N ILE A 122 24.36 -18.39 10.37
CA ILE A 122 25.27 -18.71 11.47
C ILE A 122 26.70 -18.64 10.91
N PRO A 123 27.57 -17.73 11.40
CA PRO A 123 28.99 -17.75 11.04
C PRO A 123 29.60 -19.11 11.41
N SER A 124 30.32 -19.76 10.50
CA SER A 124 31.01 -21.01 10.83
C SER A 124 32.22 -20.78 11.75
N THR A 125 32.78 -21.85 12.30
CA THR A 125 34.10 -21.83 12.94
C THR A 125 35.18 -21.29 11.98
N GLY A 126 36.04 -20.39 12.44
CA GLY A 126 37.11 -19.78 11.63
C GLY A 126 37.27 -18.27 11.82
N LEU A 127 37.50 -17.54 10.71
CA LEU A 127 37.68 -16.08 10.69
C LEU A 127 36.36 -15.39 11.05
N PRO A 128 36.30 -14.50 12.05
CA PRO A 128 35.05 -13.84 12.43
C PRO A 128 34.57 -12.91 11.31
N ILE A 129 33.25 -12.89 11.09
CA ILE A 129 32.58 -12.01 10.13
C ILE A 129 31.38 -11.32 10.78
N THR A 130 31.00 -10.16 10.25
CA THR A 130 29.83 -9.41 10.72
C THR A 130 28.53 -10.00 10.18
N PHE A 131 27.41 -9.68 10.85
CA PHE A 131 26.07 -10.05 10.36
C PHE A 131 25.78 -9.58 8.93
N ILE A 132 26.23 -8.37 8.55
CA ILE A 132 26.03 -7.87 7.18
C ILE A 132 26.86 -8.64 6.15
N GLN A 133 28.08 -9.08 6.51
CA GLN A 133 28.89 -9.94 5.64
C GLN A 133 28.22 -11.29 5.41
N ALA A 134 27.68 -11.89 6.46
CA ALA A 134 26.92 -13.12 6.37
C ALA A 134 25.60 -12.91 5.58
N GLY A 135 24.81 -11.90 5.91
CA GLY A 135 23.53 -11.63 5.28
C GLY A 135 23.64 -11.33 3.79
N THR A 136 24.59 -10.47 3.39
CA THR A 136 24.82 -10.17 1.97
C THR A 136 25.34 -11.38 1.19
N ALA A 137 26.18 -12.23 1.82
CA ALA A 137 26.63 -13.47 1.20
C ALA A 137 25.49 -14.46 0.95
N HIS A 138 24.59 -14.64 1.92
CA HIS A 138 23.38 -15.45 1.72
C HIS A 138 22.48 -14.87 0.63
N TYR A 139 22.30 -13.56 0.65
CA TYR A 139 21.45 -12.86 -0.30
C TYR A 139 21.95 -13.02 -1.76
N THR A 140 23.25 -12.93 -1.99
CA THR A 140 23.87 -13.18 -3.31
C THR A 140 23.76 -14.64 -3.74
N HIS A 141 23.74 -15.59 -2.78
CA HIS A 141 23.49 -17.00 -3.08
C HIS A 141 22.05 -17.22 -3.58
N LEU A 142 21.06 -16.55 -2.98
CA LEU A 142 19.66 -16.60 -3.44
C LEU A 142 19.47 -15.87 -4.78
N ILE A 143 20.18 -14.75 -4.94
CA ILE A 143 20.05 -13.85 -6.09
C ILE A 143 21.44 -13.52 -6.63
N PRO A 144 21.95 -14.25 -7.63
CA PRO A 144 23.25 -13.96 -8.24
C PRO A 144 23.38 -12.49 -8.66
N GLY A 145 24.53 -11.89 -8.39
CA GLY A 145 24.81 -10.47 -8.64
C GLY A 145 24.15 -9.48 -7.68
N ALA A 146 23.43 -9.93 -6.65
CA ALA A 146 22.93 -9.05 -5.60
C ALA A 146 24.05 -8.58 -4.65
N ALA A 147 23.77 -7.55 -3.85
CA ALA A 147 24.74 -6.95 -2.92
C ALA A 147 26.09 -6.50 -3.54
N VAL A 148 26.17 -6.40 -4.86
CA VAL A 148 27.28 -5.78 -5.59
C VAL A 148 27.04 -4.28 -5.61
N GLN A 149 28.11 -3.49 -5.50
CA GLN A 149 28.12 -2.04 -5.66
C GLN A 149 28.94 -1.69 -6.89
N HIS A 150 28.48 -0.69 -7.62
CA HIS A 150 29.11 -0.15 -8.81
C HIS A 150 29.60 1.25 -8.55
N VAL A 151 30.88 1.48 -8.83
CA VAL A 151 31.54 2.78 -8.70
C VAL A 151 32.01 3.24 -10.07
N THR A 152 31.68 4.48 -10.41
CA THR A 152 32.11 5.16 -11.63
C THR A 152 33.05 6.29 -11.26
N GLN A 153 34.28 6.22 -11.76
CA GLN A 153 35.30 7.24 -11.61
C GLN A 153 35.77 7.74 -12.97
N TYR A 154 36.19 8.99 -13.00
CA TYR A 154 36.78 9.60 -14.18
C TYR A 154 38.26 9.85 -13.91
N CYS A 155 39.10 9.54 -14.89
CA CYS A 155 40.54 9.67 -14.76
C CYS A 155 41.16 10.04 -16.11
N PHE A 156 42.10 10.98 -16.15
CA PHE A 156 42.87 11.23 -17.36
C PHE A 156 43.65 9.98 -17.78
N THR A 157 43.73 9.74 -19.09
CA THR A 157 44.30 8.50 -19.65
C THR A 157 45.78 8.32 -19.27
N ASP A 158 46.53 9.40 -19.11
CA ASP A 158 47.93 9.43 -18.65
C ASP A 158 48.09 9.16 -17.15
N ALA A 159 47.08 9.45 -16.34
CA ALA A 159 47.05 9.16 -14.90
C ALA A 159 46.66 7.70 -14.59
N LEU A 160 46.09 6.96 -15.54
CA LEU A 160 45.63 5.57 -15.36
C LEU A 160 46.70 4.61 -14.81
N PRO A 161 47.97 4.60 -15.29
CA PRO A 161 48.99 3.70 -14.75
C PRO A 161 49.28 3.97 -13.26
N HIS A 162 49.33 5.25 -12.87
CA HIS A 162 49.49 5.65 -11.48
C HIS A 162 48.28 5.24 -10.64
N LEU A 163 47.07 5.47 -11.16
CA LEU A 163 45.83 5.09 -10.49
C LEU A 163 45.76 3.59 -10.22
N LYS A 164 46.13 2.76 -11.20
CA LYS A 164 46.21 1.30 -11.03
C LYS A 164 47.18 0.90 -9.91
N SER A 165 48.36 1.50 -9.88
CA SER A 165 49.36 1.26 -8.85
C SER A 165 48.87 1.72 -7.47
N ALA A 166 48.24 2.89 -7.38
CA ALA A 166 47.69 3.44 -6.14
C ALA A 166 46.59 2.52 -5.57
N PHE A 167 45.65 2.05 -6.40
CA PHE A 167 44.64 1.07 -5.98
C PHE A 167 45.24 -0.25 -5.51
N ALA A 168 46.22 -0.79 -6.25
CA ALA A 168 46.89 -2.03 -5.88
C ALA A 168 47.56 -1.92 -4.50
N LYS A 169 48.33 -0.84 -4.28
CA LYS A 169 48.98 -0.55 -2.99
C LYS A 169 47.96 -0.34 -1.86
N ALA A 170 46.96 0.51 -2.09
CA ALA A 170 45.93 0.81 -1.09
C ALA A 170 45.14 -0.43 -0.67
N MET A 171 44.56 -1.16 -1.62
CA MET A 171 43.73 -2.33 -1.31
C MET A 171 44.55 -3.49 -0.73
N SER A 172 45.80 -3.69 -1.16
CA SER A 172 46.68 -4.72 -0.56
C SER A 172 47.02 -4.45 0.90
N SER A 173 46.85 -3.21 1.38
CA SER A 173 47.11 -2.82 2.77
C SER A 173 45.99 -3.24 3.73
N TYR A 174 44.85 -3.73 3.24
CA TYR A 174 43.70 -4.15 4.06
C TYR A 174 43.37 -5.64 3.83
N GLN A 175 43.34 -6.42 4.91
CA GLN A 175 43.07 -7.86 4.90
C GLN A 175 41.68 -8.20 4.36
N VAL A 176 40.72 -7.29 4.45
CA VAL A 176 39.34 -7.54 3.98
C VAL A 176 39.27 -7.91 2.50
N PHE A 177 40.20 -7.42 1.68
CA PHE A 177 40.26 -7.77 0.26
C PHE A 177 40.79 -9.17 -0.03
N ARG A 178 41.29 -9.86 1.00
CA ARG A 178 41.63 -11.29 0.97
C ARG A 178 40.51 -12.16 1.54
N LEU A 179 39.39 -11.57 1.99
CA LEU A 179 38.25 -12.30 2.52
C LEU A 179 37.63 -13.20 1.45
N LYS A 180 37.47 -14.47 1.78
CA LYS A 180 36.74 -15.46 1.00
C LYS A 180 35.52 -15.92 1.80
N LEU A 181 34.36 -15.90 1.16
CA LEU A 181 33.10 -16.39 1.73
C LEU A 181 32.59 -17.59 0.92
N GLN A 182 32.09 -18.60 1.62
CA GLN A 182 31.47 -19.79 1.02
C GLN A 182 30.14 -20.08 1.74
N VAL A 183 29.09 -20.35 0.97
CA VAL A 183 27.77 -20.69 1.50
C VAL A 183 27.57 -22.20 1.42
N GLU A 184 27.32 -22.84 2.56
CA GLU A 184 26.89 -24.22 2.66
C GLU A 184 25.39 -24.22 2.99
N THR A 185 24.58 -25.04 2.32
CA THR A 185 23.11 -24.96 2.39
C THR A 185 22.47 -25.98 3.34
N ASP A 186 23.24 -26.91 3.89
CA ASP A 186 22.75 -27.99 4.76
C ASP A 186 23.77 -28.36 5.85
N PRO A 187 23.73 -27.71 7.04
CA PRO A 187 22.87 -26.56 7.40
C PRO A 187 23.33 -25.26 6.72
N LEU A 188 22.46 -24.23 6.68
CA LEU A 188 22.80 -22.92 6.12
C LEU A 188 23.93 -22.25 6.93
N LEU A 189 25.16 -22.34 6.44
CA LEU A 189 26.38 -21.83 7.07
C LEU A 189 27.17 -20.95 6.12
N ILE A 190 27.80 -19.91 6.66
CA ILE A 190 28.71 -19.05 5.90
C ILE A 190 30.11 -19.18 6.46
N LYS A 191 30.98 -19.80 5.66
CA LYS A 191 32.40 -20.00 5.99
C LYS A 191 33.23 -18.83 5.50
N ALA A 192 34.12 -18.36 6.35
CA ALA A 192 35.03 -17.26 6.07
C ALA A 192 36.50 -17.67 6.24
N SER A 193 37.33 -17.29 5.28
CA SER A 193 38.78 -17.50 5.32
C SER A 193 39.53 -16.36 4.63
N LEU A 194 40.84 -16.26 4.81
CA LEU A 194 41.69 -15.36 4.03
C LEU A 194 42.39 -16.12 2.90
N LYS A 195 42.48 -15.50 1.72
CA LYS A 195 43.34 -15.91 0.62
C LYS A 195 44.80 -15.55 0.93
N ASP A 196 45.73 -16.35 0.42
CA ASP A 196 47.16 -16.05 0.54
C ASP A 196 47.55 -14.83 -0.33
N ASP A 197 46.93 -14.69 -1.50
CA ASP A 197 47.20 -13.63 -2.48
C ASP A 197 46.01 -12.67 -2.67
N PHE A 198 46.32 -11.43 -3.06
CA PHE A 198 45.36 -10.42 -3.51
C PHE A 198 45.60 -10.06 -4.98
N ARG A 199 44.55 -10.01 -5.80
CA ARG A 199 44.63 -9.65 -7.21
C ARG A 199 43.58 -8.62 -7.59
N LEU A 200 43.96 -7.70 -8.48
CA LEU A 200 43.07 -6.74 -9.11
C LEU A 200 42.86 -7.11 -10.57
N ASN A 201 41.61 -7.38 -10.94
CA ASN A 201 41.24 -7.74 -12.30
C ASN A 201 40.90 -6.46 -13.08
N TRP A 202 41.76 -6.11 -14.04
CA TRP A 202 41.59 -4.94 -14.89
C TRP A 202 41.26 -5.34 -16.32
N GLU A 203 40.08 -4.96 -16.78
CA GLU A 203 39.66 -5.13 -18.15
C GLU A 203 39.66 -3.79 -18.89
N LYS A 204 40.00 -3.81 -20.17
CA LYS A 204 40.00 -2.62 -21.02
C LYS A 204 39.05 -2.84 -22.19
N SER A 205 38.21 -1.86 -22.48
CA SER A 205 37.35 -1.84 -23.67
C SER A 205 37.43 -0.46 -24.32
N GLN A 206 37.51 -0.43 -25.65
CA GLN A 206 37.29 0.81 -26.40
C GLN A 206 35.81 0.90 -26.77
N VAL A 207 35.23 2.08 -26.58
CA VAL A 207 33.81 2.32 -26.83
C VAL A 207 33.63 3.63 -27.59
N ASP A 208 32.68 3.62 -28.52
CA ASP A 208 32.34 4.81 -29.31
C ASP A 208 31.59 5.86 -28.47
N SER A 209 30.87 5.41 -27.44
CA SER A 209 30.26 6.25 -26.42
C SER A 209 30.48 5.66 -25.02
N LEU A 210 30.83 6.52 -24.07
CA LEU A 210 31.00 6.16 -22.66
C LEU A 210 29.65 5.85 -21.98
N GLU A 211 28.52 6.23 -22.58
CA GLU A 211 27.17 6.07 -22.00
C GLU A 211 26.47 4.75 -22.38
N GLY A 212 27.06 3.94 -23.27
CA GLY A 212 26.39 2.77 -23.90
C GLY A 212 26.90 1.38 -23.48
N ALA A 213 27.83 1.26 -22.54
CA ALA A 213 28.38 -0.04 -22.14
C ALA A 213 27.36 -0.83 -21.29
N ASP A 214 27.10 -2.09 -21.66
CA ASP A 214 26.30 -3.02 -20.85
C ASP A 214 27.09 -3.44 -19.59
N LEU A 215 27.02 -2.60 -18.56
CA LEU A 215 27.66 -2.84 -17.28
C LEU A 215 27.03 -4.01 -16.51
N GLU A 216 25.77 -4.36 -16.82
CA GLU A 216 25.03 -5.44 -16.15
C GLU A 216 25.60 -6.82 -16.42
N ALA A 217 26.11 -7.04 -17.64
CA ALA A 217 26.79 -8.28 -18.01
C ALA A 217 27.96 -8.61 -17.05
N SER A 218 28.54 -7.60 -16.41
CA SER A 218 29.70 -7.77 -15.52
C SER A 218 29.36 -8.43 -14.19
N PHE A 219 28.13 -8.33 -13.69
CA PHE A 219 27.76 -8.83 -12.36
C PHE A 219 26.53 -9.76 -12.36
N ARG A 220 25.81 -9.92 -13.47
CA ARG A 220 24.57 -10.74 -13.55
C ARG A 220 24.72 -12.17 -13.01
N ASN A 221 25.91 -12.77 -13.18
CA ASN A 221 26.21 -14.14 -12.77
C ASN A 221 27.24 -14.23 -11.63
N TRP A 222 27.46 -13.14 -10.87
CA TRP A 222 28.37 -13.17 -9.73
C TRP A 222 27.81 -14.06 -8.62
N SER A 223 28.46 -15.20 -8.41
CA SER A 223 28.30 -15.98 -7.19
C SER A 223 29.05 -15.32 -6.04
N ILE A 224 28.74 -15.70 -4.80
CA ILE A 224 29.46 -15.17 -3.65
C ILE A 224 30.96 -15.47 -3.71
N GLU A 225 31.37 -16.63 -4.24
CA GLU A 225 32.76 -17.02 -4.41
C GLU A 225 33.47 -16.13 -5.44
N ALA A 226 32.78 -15.80 -6.54
CA ALA A 226 33.27 -14.89 -7.57
C ALA A 226 33.32 -13.42 -7.11
N SER A 227 32.54 -13.06 -6.09
CA SER A 227 32.35 -11.69 -5.61
C SER A 227 33.42 -11.22 -4.61
N THR A 228 34.40 -12.06 -4.31
CA THR A 228 35.47 -11.80 -3.31
C THR A 228 36.65 -11.00 -3.86
N GLU A 229 36.67 -10.70 -5.15
CA GLU A 229 37.70 -9.86 -5.80
C GLU A 229 37.05 -8.68 -6.53
N PRO A 230 37.47 -7.42 -6.24
CA PRO A 230 36.98 -6.28 -7.00
C PRO A 230 37.38 -6.37 -8.48
N VAL A 231 36.43 -6.05 -9.37
CA VAL A 231 36.65 -6.06 -10.82
C VAL A 231 36.62 -4.63 -11.34
N PHE A 232 37.64 -4.27 -12.12
CA PHE A 232 37.80 -2.95 -12.72
C PHE A 232 37.67 -3.05 -14.25
N ARG A 233 36.87 -2.15 -14.84
CA ARG A 233 36.76 -1.96 -16.28
C ARG A 233 37.11 -0.53 -16.66
N ILE A 234 37.99 -0.38 -17.64
CA ILE A 234 38.39 0.91 -18.19
C ILE A 234 37.74 1.05 -19.56
N LEU A 235 36.96 2.12 -19.71
CA LEU A 235 36.39 2.54 -20.98
C LEU A 235 37.20 3.73 -21.49
N THR A 236 37.80 3.57 -22.67
CA THR A 236 38.58 4.63 -23.33
C THR A 236 37.91 5.00 -24.66
N PRO A 237 37.72 6.29 -24.98
CA PRO A 237 37.07 6.70 -26.24
C PRO A 237 37.88 6.28 -27.47
N SER A 238 37.22 5.70 -28.48
CA SER A 238 37.83 5.22 -29.74
C SER A 238 38.56 6.34 -30.53
N ASN A 239 38.07 7.59 -30.43
CA ASN A 239 38.51 8.74 -31.24
C ASN A 239 39.46 9.72 -30.52
N SER A 240 40.12 9.30 -29.44
CA SER A 240 41.01 10.16 -28.67
C SER A 240 42.38 10.35 -29.36
N THR A 241 42.60 11.50 -30.01
CA THR A 241 43.93 11.90 -30.57
C THR A 241 44.83 12.63 -29.56
N SER A 242 44.32 12.95 -28.36
CA SER A 242 45.03 13.64 -27.29
C SER A 242 45.56 12.66 -26.23
N ASN A 243 46.81 12.83 -25.80
CA ASN A 243 47.39 12.08 -24.67
C ASN A 243 46.69 12.37 -23.31
N ARG A 244 45.79 13.36 -23.25
CA ARG A 244 45.08 13.77 -22.02
C ARG A 244 43.56 13.67 -22.18
N SER A 245 43.07 12.62 -22.82
CA SER A 245 41.62 12.34 -22.87
C SER A 245 41.13 11.76 -21.56
N LEU A 246 39.88 12.06 -21.20
CA LEU A 246 39.23 11.51 -20.02
C LEU A 246 38.78 10.06 -20.29
N SER A 247 39.20 9.14 -19.44
CA SER A 247 38.74 7.74 -19.41
C SER A 247 37.77 7.54 -18.25
N VAL A 248 36.87 6.56 -18.39
CA VAL A 248 35.96 6.13 -17.32
C VAL A 248 36.47 4.82 -16.74
N VAL A 249 36.59 4.77 -15.42
CA VAL A 249 36.96 3.58 -14.64
C VAL A 249 35.73 3.15 -13.87
N HIS A 250 35.10 2.07 -14.32
CA HIS A 250 34.07 1.40 -13.56
C HIS A 250 34.71 0.33 -12.69
N TRP A 251 34.31 0.23 -11.43
CA TRP A 251 34.71 -0.90 -10.61
C TRP A 251 33.57 -1.40 -9.74
N PHE A 252 33.61 -2.70 -9.49
CA PHE A 252 32.55 -3.44 -8.84
C PHE A 252 33.12 -4.18 -7.64
N TYR A 253 32.41 -4.14 -6.53
CA TYR A 253 32.80 -4.84 -5.31
C TYR A 253 31.56 -5.34 -4.58
N HIS A 254 31.71 -6.38 -3.76
CA HIS A 254 30.62 -6.93 -2.95
C HIS A 254 30.52 -6.23 -1.59
N LEU A 255 29.29 -5.95 -1.11
CA LEU A 255 29.04 -5.27 0.16
C LEU A 255 29.63 -5.98 1.38
N SER A 256 29.97 -7.27 1.28
CA SER A 256 30.70 -7.98 2.35
C SER A 256 32.15 -7.51 2.52
N LEU A 257 32.74 -6.85 1.52
CA LEU A 257 34.12 -6.38 1.58
C LEU A 257 34.20 -4.99 2.22
N MET A 258 33.31 -4.08 1.82
CA MET A 258 33.35 -2.71 2.32
C MET A 258 31.97 -2.07 2.32
N ASP A 259 31.72 -1.23 3.32
CA ASP A 259 30.57 -0.33 3.35
C ASP A 259 30.92 1.04 2.74
N GLY A 260 29.90 1.90 2.67
CA GLY A 260 30.05 3.24 2.11
C GLY A 260 31.12 4.10 2.80
N ARG A 261 31.26 3.99 4.12
CA ARG A 261 32.28 4.74 4.85
C ARG A 261 33.69 4.23 4.59
N SER A 262 33.83 2.92 4.40
CA SER A 262 35.09 2.29 4.05
C SER A 262 35.58 2.70 2.67
N ILE A 263 34.67 3.00 1.73
CA ILE A 263 35.02 3.63 0.45
C ILE A 263 35.68 4.99 0.63
N ASP A 264 35.13 5.86 1.48
CA ASP A 264 35.71 7.18 1.70
C ASP A 264 37.16 7.08 2.21
N ILE A 265 37.42 6.12 3.09
CA ILE A 265 38.74 5.87 3.67
C ILE A 265 39.69 5.34 2.59
N LEU A 266 39.24 4.36 1.81
CA LEU A 266 40.01 3.79 0.72
C LEU A 266 40.36 4.83 -0.34
N LEU A 267 39.40 5.63 -0.79
CA LEU A 267 39.61 6.64 -1.83
C LEU A 267 40.57 7.75 -1.37
N LYS A 268 40.51 8.18 -0.10
CA LYS A 268 41.51 9.10 0.47
C LYS A 268 42.91 8.52 0.51
N HIS A 269 43.03 7.22 0.79
CA HIS A 269 44.31 6.53 0.76
C HIS A 269 44.84 6.47 -0.70
N VAL A 270 43.98 6.12 -1.66
CA VAL A 270 44.32 6.15 -3.09
C VAL A 270 44.77 7.55 -3.53
N ASP A 271 44.04 8.60 -3.17
CA ASP A 271 44.38 9.98 -3.51
C ASP A 271 45.72 10.43 -2.92
N THR A 272 46.04 9.99 -1.70
CA THR A 272 47.33 10.29 -1.06
C THR A 272 48.48 9.60 -1.79
N LEU A 273 48.28 8.35 -2.22
CA LEU A 273 49.24 7.61 -3.03
C LEU A 273 49.39 8.18 -4.45
N MET A 274 48.31 8.76 -5.01
CA MET A 274 48.34 9.44 -6.30
C MET A 274 49.15 10.75 -6.27
N GLN A 275 49.31 11.36 -5.09
CA GLN A 275 50.05 12.62 -4.92
C GLN A 275 51.56 12.41 -4.64
N ASP A 276 52.05 11.15 -4.67
CA ASP A 276 53.43 10.78 -4.31
C ASP A 276 53.90 11.42 -2.97
N SER A 277 52.98 11.53 -2.00
CA SER A 277 53.25 12.18 -0.73
C SER A 277 54.38 11.46 0.03
N PRO A 278 55.40 12.19 0.55
CA PRO A 278 56.49 11.61 1.32
C PRO A 278 56.05 11.11 2.71
N ILE A 279 54.79 11.35 3.10
CA ILE A 279 54.21 10.87 4.34
C ILE A 279 53.89 9.38 4.19
N LEU A 280 54.69 8.54 4.85
CA LEU A 280 54.41 7.11 5.00
C LEU A 280 53.07 6.94 5.74
N LEU A 281 52.00 6.64 5.00
CA LEU A 281 50.72 6.24 5.58
C LEU A 281 50.92 4.89 6.27
N LYS A 282 51.11 4.92 7.59
CA LYS A 282 51.15 3.71 8.40
C LYS A 282 49.71 3.20 8.52
N VAL A 283 49.31 2.34 7.60
CA VAL A 283 48.02 1.66 7.66
C VAL A 283 48.06 0.68 8.82
N ASN A 284 47.28 0.95 9.86
CA ASN A 284 47.06 0.01 10.94
C ASN A 284 45.79 -0.78 10.62
N ASP A 285 45.94 -1.83 9.81
CA ASP A 285 44.81 -2.68 9.45
C ASP A 285 44.34 -3.48 10.65
N ASN A 286 43.24 -3.02 11.24
CA ASN A 286 42.57 -3.57 12.41
C ASN A 286 41.20 -4.15 12.05
N THR A 287 40.95 -4.47 10.78
CA THR A 287 39.62 -4.84 10.29
C THR A 287 39.03 -5.99 11.10
N PHE A 288 39.76 -7.10 11.23
CA PHE A 288 39.26 -8.27 11.95
C PHE A 288 39.29 -8.11 13.47
N ASP A 289 40.14 -7.23 14.00
CA ASP A 289 40.09 -6.83 15.42
C ASP A 289 38.79 -6.07 15.71
N VAL A 290 38.36 -5.21 14.78
CA VAL A 290 37.07 -4.50 14.86
C VAL A 290 35.90 -5.47 14.69
N VAL A 291 35.96 -6.42 13.76
CA VAL A 291 34.92 -7.46 13.62
C VAL A 291 34.78 -8.27 14.92
N LYS A 292 35.90 -8.70 15.51
CA LYS A 292 35.91 -9.39 16.79
C LYS A 292 35.36 -8.52 17.91
N GLY A 293 35.80 -7.26 18.00
CA GLY A 293 35.29 -6.31 19.00
C GLY A 293 33.78 -6.07 18.89
N LEU A 294 33.23 -6.05 17.67
CA LEU A 294 31.79 -5.96 17.45
C LEU A 294 31.05 -7.22 17.93
N ALA A 295 31.61 -8.41 17.68
CA ALA A 295 31.04 -9.67 18.15
C ALA A 295 31.07 -9.76 19.69
N ASP A 296 32.21 -9.45 20.32
CA ASP A 296 32.37 -9.43 21.78
C ASP A 296 31.39 -8.43 22.43
N TYR A 297 31.24 -7.25 21.82
CA TYR A 297 30.28 -6.24 22.30
C TYR A 297 28.84 -6.72 22.14
N HIS A 298 28.50 -7.41 21.05
CA HIS A 298 27.19 -8.01 20.85
C HIS A 298 26.85 -9.04 21.93
N ASP A 299 27.75 -9.98 22.19
CA ASP A 299 27.53 -11.04 23.18
C ASP A 299 27.27 -10.47 24.58
N GLN A 300 28.00 -9.42 24.95
CA GLN A 300 27.81 -8.73 26.23
C GLN A 300 26.44 -8.04 26.36
N HIS A 301 25.88 -7.57 25.25
CA HIS A 301 24.62 -6.80 25.22
C HIS A 301 23.44 -7.60 24.64
N ALA A 302 23.62 -8.90 24.38
CA ALA A 302 22.64 -9.76 23.72
C ALA A 302 21.27 -9.82 24.44
N ALA A 303 21.25 -9.72 25.77
CA ALA A 303 20.00 -9.67 26.54
C ALA A 303 19.23 -8.35 26.30
N ALA A 304 19.95 -7.23 26.28
CA ALA A 304 19.35 -5.92 26.00
C ALA A 304 18.86 -5.83 24.56
N ALA A 305 19.67 -6.31 23.60
CA ALA A 305 19.29 -6.40 22.19
C ALA A 305 18.05 -7.28 21.97
N ARG A 306 17.99 -8.48 22.57
CA ARG A 306 16.80 -9.34 22.48
C ARG A 306 15.56 -8.65 23.04
N THR A 307 15.66 -8.02 24.20
CA THR A 307 14.54 -7.26 24.79
C THR A 307 14.11 -6.12 23.88
N PHE A 308 15.08 -5.38 23.32
CA PHE A 308 14.84 -4.25 22.44
C PHE A 308 14.08 -4.63 21.16
N TRP A 309 14.49 -5.72 20.50
CA TRP A 309 13.86 -6.18 19.26
C TRP A 309 12.52 -6.87 19.51
N THR A 310 12.39 -7.68 20.58
CA THR A 310 11.13 -8.40 20.87
C THR A 310 9.99 -7.50 21.35
N THR A 311 10.30 -6.32 21.91
CA THR A 311 9.30 -5.36 22.40
C THR A 311 8.84 -4.36 21.34
N ARG A 312 9.49 -4.32 20.17
CA ARG A 312 9.11 -3.44 19.06
C ARG A 312 8.10 -4.11 18.16
N GLU A 313 6.94 -3.48 17.97
CA GLU A 313 5.98 -3.89 16.95
C GLU A 313 6.37 -3.28 15.59
N VAL A 314 6.41 -4.11 14.55
CA VAL A 314 6.32 -3.62 13.17
C VAL A 314 4.86 -3.70 12.75
N PRO A 315 4.22 -2.55 12.45
CA PRO A 315 2.82 -2.51 12.07
C PRO A 315 2.52 -3.46 10.90
N SER A 316 1.50 -4.31 11.04
CA SER A 316 1.06 -5.22 9.97
C SER A 316 0.59 -4.48 8.70
N ALA A 317 0.31 -3.17 8.82
CA ALA A 317 -0.23 -2.29 7.79
C ALA A 317 0.70 -2.08 6.58
N SER A 318 2.02 -2.28 6.71
CA SER A 318 2.98 -2.06 5.61
C SER A 318 2.89 -3.08 4.46
N ARG A 319 2.01 -4.10 4.57
CA ARG A 319 2.11 -5.32 3.76
C ARG A 319 1.39 -5.30 2.40
N ASN A 320 0.48 -4.36 2.13
CA ASN A 320 -0.46 -4.49 0.99
C ASN A 320 -0.50 -3.33 -0.01
N HIS A 321 0.28 -2.26 0.16
CA HIS A 321 0.26 -1.19 -0.83
C HIS A 321 1.05 -1.62 -2.09
N PRO A 322 0.44 -1.64 -3.30
CA PRO A 322 1.10 -2.13 -4.50
C PRO A 322 2.41 -1.43 -4.81
N LEU A 323 2.54 -0.14 -4.44
CA LEU A 323 3.77 0.63 -4.65
C LEU A 323 4.92 0.27 -3.69
N LEU A 324 4.63 -0.21 -2.49
CA LEU A 324 5.64 -0.52 -1.47
C LEU A 324 6.03 -1.99 -1.46
N HIS A 325 5.23 -2.86 -2.09
CA HIS A 325 5.51 -4.28 -2.17
C HIS A 325 6.63 -4.59 -3.17
N ALA A 326 7.68 -5.27 -2.71
CA ALA A 326 8.62 -5.98 -3.58
C ALA A 326 7.87 -7.19 -4.16
N LEU A 327 7.49 -7.14 -5.44
CA LEU A 327 6.78 -8.23 -6.10
C LEU A 327 7.66 -9.48 -6.11
N GLY A 328 7.42 -10.37 -5.14
CA GLY A 328 7.94 -11.71 -5.11
C GLY A 328 7.20 -12.54 -6.15
N THR A 329 7.69 -12.58 -7.37
CA THR A 329 7.48 -13.70 -8.31
C THR A 329 8.46 -13.55 -9.48
N ARG A 330 9.31 -14.57 -9.65
CA ARG A 330 10.18 -14.85 -10.81
C ARG A 330 10.96 -13.63 -11.32
N THR A 331 12.16 -13.44 -10.78
CA THR A 331 13.21 -12.55 -11.30
C THR A 331 13.24 -12.54 -12.83
N PRO A 332 12.88 -11.41 -13.49
CA PRO A 332 13.48 -11.11 -14.78
C PRO A 332 14.99 -11.07 -14.57
N SER A 333 15.75 -11.60 -15.52
CA SER A 333 17.22 -11.64 -15.51
C SER A 333 17.88 -10.25 -15.65
N VAL A 334 17.09 -9.17 -15.61
CA VAL A 334 17.48 -7.78 -15.85
C VAL A 334 16.81 -6.92 -14.78
N VAL A 335 17.58 -6.34 -13.86
CA VAL A 335 17.11 -5.34 -12.88
C VAL A 335 17.66 -4.00 -13.33
N ARG A 336 16.79 -3.11 -13.83
CA ARG A 336 17.18 -1.74 -14.21
C ARG A 336 16.85 -0.78 -13.08
N MET A 337 17.86 -0.37 -12.33
CA MET A 337 17.72 0.69 -11.34
C MET A 337 17.60 2.04 -12.03
N ARG A 338 16.62 2.84 -11.60
CA ARG A 338 16.47 4.25 -11.99
C ARG A 338 16.42 5.10 -10.73
N SER A 339 16.65 6.40 -10.89
CA SER A 339 16.55 7.34 -9.78
C SER A 339 15.80 8.62 -10.11
N ILE A 340 15.19 9.23 -9.10
CA ILE A 340 14.62 10.58 -9.13
C ILE A 340 15.29 11.40 -8.03
N ASP A 341 15.82 12.57 -8.36
CA ASP A 341 16.38 13.49 -7.40
C ASP A 341 15.33 14.52 -6.95
N VAL A 342 15.28 14.80 -5.66
CA VAL A 342 14.52 15.87 -5.02
C VAL A 342 15.50 16.78 -4.30
N PHE A 343 15.29 18.09 -4.37
CA PHE A 343 16.15 19.07 -3.72
C PHE A 343 15.36 19.84 -2.68
N TYR A 344 15.89 19.91 -1.46
CA TYR A 344 15.36 20.82 -0.45
C TYR A 344 15.62 22.27 -0.90
N PRO A 345 14.59 23.13 -0.99
CA PRO A 345 14.72 24.44 -1.63
C PRO A 345 15.43 25.49 -0.75
N GLU A 346 15.55 25.28 0.56
CA GLU A 346 16.27 26.18 1.46
C GLU A 346 17.71 25.71 1.72
N ASP A 347 18.53 26.62 2.26
CA ASP A 347 19.87 26.28 2.72
C ASP A 347 19.83 25.34 3.93
N VAL A 348 20.46 24.17 3.80
CA VAL A 348 20.48 23.13 4.85
C VAL A 348 21.10 23.64 6.15
N LYS A 349 22.15 24.48 6.07
CA LYS A 349 22.80 25.02 7.27
C LYS A 349 21.88 26.00 7.99
N ALA A 350 21.12 26.80 7.25
CA ALA A 350 20.11 27.69 7.82
C ALA A 350 18.98 26.91 8.52
N PHE A 351 18.47 25.83 7.91
CA PHE A 351 17.51 24.94 8.56
C PHE A 351 18.06 24.35 9.87
N GLN A 352 19.30 23.84 9.83
CA GLN A 352 19.95 23.24 10.99
C GLN A 352 20.18 24.28 12.10
N ALA A 353 20.61 25.51 11.75
CA ALA A 353 20.78 26.59 12.72
C ALA A 353 19.45 27.03 13.37
N ARG A 354 18.35 27.00 12.62
CA ARG A 354 17.01 27.37 13.10
C ARG A 354 16.40 26.30 14.02
N THR A 355 16.51 25.05 13.63
CA THR A 355 15.77 23.94 14.28
C THR A 355 16.62 23.12 15.24
N GLY A 356 17.94 23.14 15.08
CA GLY A 356 18.85 22.27 15.81
C GLY A 356 18.83 20.81 15.34
N PHE A 357 18.22 20.48 14.19
CA PHE A 357 18.20 19.13 13.62
C PHE A 357 18.96 19.05 12.30
N THR A 358 19.52 17.88 12.00
CA THR A 358 20.19 17.64 10.72
C THR A 358 19.17 17.44 9.60
N PHE A 359 19.59 17.69 8.35
CA PHE A 359 18.76 17.39 7.18
C PHE A 359 18.36 15.91 7.10
N GLU A 360 19.18 15.03 7.68
CA GLU A 360 18.94 13.59 7.74
C GLU A 360 17.71 13.22 8.59
N VAL A 361 17.51 13.93 9.71
CA VAL A 361 16.31 13.81 10.56
C VAL A 361 15.08 14.32 9.80
N LEU A 362 15.21 15.48 9.14
CA LEU A 362 14.13 16.06 8.31
C LEU A 362 13.69 15.10 7.20
N ALA A 363 14.64 14.52 6.45
CA ALA A 363 14.35 13.59 5.37
C ALA A 363 13.64 12.31 5.86
N ARG A 364 14.04 11.74 7.00
CA ARG A 364 13.36 10.57 7.58
C ARG A 364 11.96 10.90 8.07
N ALA A 365 11.77 12.06 8.70
CA ALA A 365 10.45 12.52 9.13
C ALA A 365 9.52 12.78 7.93
N ALA A 366 10.03 13.40 6.87
CA ALA A 366 9.29 13.63 5.63
C ALA A 366 8.86 12.32 4.97
N LEU A 367 9.79 11.34 4.85
CA LEU A 367 9.45 10.02 4.32
C LEU A 367 8.43 9.30 5.20
N ALA A 368 8.53 9.41 6.52
CA ALA A 368 7.57 8.82 7.44
C ALA A 368 6.15 9.36 7.21
N LEU A 369 5.99 10.67 6.99
CA LEU A 369 4.67 11.24 6.66
C LEU A 369 4.14 10.75 5.31
N VAL A 370 5.00 10.64 4.29
CA VAL A 370 4.61 10.08 2.98
C VAL A 370 4.13 8.64 3.14
N LEU A 371 4.91 7.79 3.81
CA LEU A 371 4.55 6.40 4.07
C LEU A 371 3.26 6.28 4.88
N ALA A 372 3.04 7.17 5.84
CA ALA A 372 1.83 7.18 6.65
C ALA A 372 0.59 7.47 5.82
N LYS A 373 0.72 8.34 4.81
CA LYS A 373 -0.34 8.61 3.83
C LYS A 373 -0.63 7.40 2.96
N PHE A 374 0.41 6.74 2.42
CA PHE A 374 0.25 5.55 1.58
C PHE A 374 -0.32 4.34 2.34
N GLN A 375 0.00 4.21 3.62
CA GLN A 375 -0.38 3.07 4.45
C GLN A 375 -1.63 3.32 5.32
N ASP A 376 -2.17 4.55 5.33
CA ASP A 376 -3.14 5.03 6.34
C ASP A 376 -2.79 4.57 7.75
N ALA A 377 -1.56 4.83 8.18
CA ALA A 377 -1.00 4.29 9.40
C ALA A 377 -0.60 5.39 10.38
N THR A 378 -0.93 5.20 11.66
CA THR A 378 -0.47 6.06 12.76
C THR A 378 0.94 5.71 13.22
N THR A 379 1.48 4.58 12.80
CA THR A 379 2.87 4.19 13.03
C THR A 379 3.42 3.64 11.73
N VAL A 380 4.59 4.11 11.32
CA VAL A 380 5.26 3.68 10.10
C VAL A 380 6.66 3.19 10.42
N SER A 381 7.12 2.18 9.70
CA SER A 381 8.47 1.66 9.81
C SER A 381 9.26 1.94 8.54
N LEU A 382 10.49 2.40 8.70
CA LEU A 382 11.47 2.53 7.61
C LEU A 382 12.78 1.85 8.00
N MET A 383 13.53 1.39 7.01
CA MET A 383 14.83 0.77 7.26
C MET A 383 15.90 1.86 7.25
N SER A 384 16.56 2.09 8.38
CA SER A 384 17.65 3.08 8.49
C SER A 384 18.99 2.36 8.54
N VAL A 385 19.96 2.84 7.77
CA VAL A 385 21.33 2.31 7.79
C VAL A 385 22.17 3.09 8.81
N SER A 386 22.83 2.39 9.74
CA SER A 386 23.88 2.97 10.61
C SER A 386 25.25 2.50 10.17
N SER A 387 26.26 3.36 10.36
CA SER A 387 27.67 3.00 10.12
C SER A 387 28.29 2.14 11.22
N ARG A 388 27.65 2.04 12.40
CA ARG A 388 28.19 1.44 13.65
C ARG A 388 29.47 2.09 14.20
N ARG A 389 30.02 3.14 13.56
CA ARG A 389 31.30 3.75 13.96
C ARG A 389 31.21 4.66 15.18
N SER A 390 30.01 4.82 15.73
CA SER A 390 29.74 5.48 17.01
C SER A 390 29.85 4.54 18.21
N LEU A 391 29.84 3.21 17.97
CA LEU A 391 30.00 2.21 19.02
C LEU A 391 31.38 2.31 19.66
N PRO A 392 31.52 1.96 20.96
CA PRO A 392 32.77 2.07 21.70
C PRO A 392 33.79 0.97 21.35
N ILE A 393 33.97 0.68 20.06
CA ILE A 393 34.92 -0.31 19.54
C ILE A 393 36.21 0.39 19.14
N THR A 394 37.35 -0.10 19.65
CA THR A 394 38.63 0.57 19.40
C THR A 394 39.04 0.51 17.93
N GLY A 395 39.15 1.67 17.29
CA GLY A 395 39.69 1.79 15.93
C GLY A 395 38.68 1.50 14.81
N ILE A 396 37.40 1.32 15.15
CA ILE A 396 36.31 1.16 14.18
C ILE A 396 36.14 2.39 13.28
N GLU A 397 36.58 3.57 13.72
CA GLU A 397 36.38 4.85 13.03
C GLU A 397 37.20 4.95 11.73
N GLU A 398 38.35 4.26 11.68
CA GLU A 398 39.32 4.30 10.58
C GLU A 398 39.47 2.93 9.86
N ALA A 399 38.81 1.88 10.35
CA ALA A 399 38.85 0.55 9.75
C ALA A 399 38.17 0.49 8.38
N VAL A 400 38.66 -0.38 7.49
CA VAL A 400 38.08 -0.64 6.16
C VAL A 400 37.44 -2.02 6.18
N GLY A 401 36.12 -2.07 6.08
CA GLY A 401 35.36 -3.32 6.14
C GLY A 401 33.86 -3.10 5.99
N SER A 402 33.09 -4.18 6.11
CA SER A 402 31.64 -4.11 6.08
C SER A 402 31.08 -4.12 7.50
N PHE A 403 30.84 -2.92 8.04
CA PHE A 403 30.42 -2.73 9.42
C PHE A 403 29.00 -2.19 9.56
N ALA A 404 28.43 -1.62 8.48
CA ALA A 404 27.10 -1.05 8.51
C ALA A 404 26.01 -2.01 9.03
N SER A 405 25.00 -1.45 9.68
CA SER A 405 23.82 -2.16 10.18
C SER A 405 22.57 -1.64 9.49
N SER A 406 21.63 -2.53 9.18
CA SER A 406 20.25 -2.12 8.87
C SER A 406 19.42 -2.18 10.15
N MET A 407 18.69 -1.11 10.44
CA MET A 407 17.89 -0.95 11.65
C MET A 407 16.48 -0.54 11.28
N ILE A 408 15.49 -0.90 12.11
CA ILE A 408 14.09 -0.54 11.85
C ILE A 408 13.74 0.70 12.70
N LEU A 409 13.51 1.82 12.01
CA LEU A 409 13.00 3.04 12.63
C LEU A 409 11.48 3.04 12.55
N SER A 410 10.81 2.92 13.69
CA SER A 410 9.36 3.06 13.81
C SER A 410 9.00 4.47 14.27
N VAL A 411 8.33 5.24 13.42
CA VAL A 411 7.91 6.63 13.69
C VAL A 411 6.41 6.66 13.96
N GLU A 412 5.97 7.36 15.02
CA GLU A 412 4.53 7.52 15.29
C GLU A 412 4.07 8.85 14.72
N ILE A 413 2.98 8.81 13.95
CA ILE A 413 2.42 9.97 13.29
C ILE A 413 1.22 10.44 14.10
N ASN A 414 1.49 11.40 14.98
CA ASN A 414 0.46 12.10 15.73
C ASN A 414 0.09 13.41 15.02
N GLU A 415 -1.13 13.49 14.50
CA GLU A 415 -1.64 14.69 13.82
C GLU A 415 -1.72 15.93 14.71
N THR A 416 -1.79 15.78 16.03
CA THR A 416 -1.81 16.92 16.95
C THR A 416 -0.43 17.47 17.27
N SER A 417 0.63 16.78 16.87
CA SER A 417 2.00 17.19 17.17
C SER A 417 2.49 18.31 16.26
N THR A 418 3.45 19.08 16.77
CA THR A 418 4.18 20.06 15.97
C THR A 418 5.21 19.38 15.06
N ALA A 419 5.68 20.07 14.00
CA ALA A 419 6.81 19.56 13.22
C ALA A 419 8.06 19.33 14.09
N HIS A 420 8.31 20.20 15.06
CA HIS A 420 9.44 20.08 15.98
C HIS A 420 9.38 18.79 16.82
N GLU A 421 8.21 18.47 17.40
CA GLU A 421 8.01 17.24 18.18
C GLU A 421 8.24 15.97 17.34
N LEU A 422 7.81 15.97 16.07
CA LEU A 422 8.06 14.83 15.18
C LEU A 422 9.55 14.69 14.87
N LEU A 423 10.26 15.80 14.60
CA LEU A 423 11.71 15.78 14.37
C LEU A 423 12.47 15.32 15.61
N GLU A 424 12.05 15.78 16.80
CA GLU A 424 12.60 15.36 18.09
C GLU A 424 12.39 13.85 18.32
N GLN A 425 11.20 13.32 18.03
CA GLN A 425 10.91 11.89 18.11
C GLN A 425 11.84 11.09 17.19
N VAL A 426 11.96 11.48 15.92
CA VAL A 426 12.82 10.80 14.95
C VAL A 426 14.27 10.83 15.42
N PHE A 427 14.75 11.98 15.89
CA PHE A 427 16.10 12.14 16.44
C PHE A 427 16.36 11.20 17.63
N HIS A 428 15.48 11.18 18.63
CA HIS A 428 15.64 10.32 19.80
C HIS A 428 15.61 8.83 19.45
N LYS A 429 14.70 8.41 18.57
CA LYS A 429 14.63 7.01 18.12
C LYS A 429 15.86 6.61 17.31
N LEU A 430 16.46 7.52 16.54
CA LEU A 430 17.73 7.25 15.86
C LEU A 430 18.89 7.07 16.86
N LEU A 431 18.96 7.86 17.93
CA LEU A 431 19.96 7.69 18.97
C LEU A 431 19.81 6.35 19.70
N GLU A 432 18.57 5.96 20.01
CA GLU A 432 18.25 4.67 20.63
C GLU A 432 18.65 3.50 19.73
N LEU A 433 18.38 3.59 18.43
CA LEU A 433 18.79 2.58 17.45
C LEU A 433 20.31 2.51 17.31
N ASP A 434 21.01 3.64 17.36
CA ASP A 434 22.47 3.68 17.25
C ASP A 434 23.15 2.93 18.39
N ASP A 435 22.65 3.05 19.63
CA ASP A 435 23.12 2.27 20.78
C ASP A 435 22.91 0.74 20.56
N MET A 436 21.83 0.37 19.88
CA MET A 436 21.49 -1.02 19.57
C MET A 436 22.05 -1.52 18.23
N SER A 437 22.79 -0.67 17.51
CA SER A 437 23.26 -0.96 16.16
C SER A 437 24.22 -2.14 16.10
N HIS A 438 24.82 -2.55 17.22
CA HIS A 438 25.64 -3.75 17.37
C HIS A 438 24.88 -5.07 17.19
N SER A 439 23.55 -5.02 17.14
CA SER A 439 22.66 -6.15 16.88
C SER A 439 21.86 -5.91 15.60
N ASP A 440 21.21 -6.96 15.09
CA ASP A 440 20.41 -6.92 13.87
C ASP A 440 18.97 -7.35 14.17
N PRO A 441 17.94 -6.76 13.51
CA PRO A 441 16.53 -7.17 13.60
C PRO A 441 16.21 -8.60 13.13
N SER A 442 17.22 -9.44 12.83
CA SER A 442 17.08 -10.85 12.43
C SER A 442 16.19 -11.75 13.32
N ASP A 443 15.74 -11.30 14.49
CA ASP A 443 14.71 -11.95 15.31
C ASP A 443 13.28 -11.41 15.06
N GLY A 444 12.67 -11.78 13.91
CA GLY A 444 11.20 -11.75 13.76
C GLY A 444 10.59 -10.67 12.85
N PHE A 445 11.39 -9.88 12.12
CA PHE A 445 10.86 -8.83 11.23
C PHE A 445 10.90 -9.20 9.74
N SER A 446 9.78 -8.95 9.04
CA SER A 446 9.71 -8.97 7.57
C SER A 446 10.13 -7.62 7.01
N ILE A 447 10.94 -7.64 5.95
CA ILE A 447 11.43 -6.42 5.27
C ILE A 447 10.54 -5.99 4.09
N GLY A 448 9.52 -6.80 3.75
CA GLY A 448 8.57 -6.47 2.69
C GLY A 448 7.78 -5.19 3.02
N GLY A 449 7.84 -4.20 2.13
CA GLY A 449 7.11 -2.93 2.31
C GLY A 449 7.95 -1.77 2.88
N LEU A 450 9.20 -2.01 3.26
CA LEU A 450 10.09 -0.98 3.81
C LEU A 450 10.81 -0.19 2.70
N VAL A 451 11.02 1.10 2.96
CA VAL A 451 11.94 1.95 2.19
C VAL A 451 13.24 2.08 2.99
N VAL A 452 14.36 1.84 2.32
CA VAL A 452 15.69 2.01 2.91
C VAL A 452 16.05 3.49 2.91
N VAL A 453 16.58 4.00 4.01
CA VAL A 453 17.13 5.35 4.10
C VAL A 453 18.59 5.23 4.48
N SER A 454 19.45 5.76 3.61
CA SER A 454 20.89 5.78 3.77
C SER A 454 21.44 7.16 3.50
N SER A 455 22.55 7.52 4.14
CA SER A 455 23.24 8.76 3.82
C SER A 455 23.89 8.61 2.43
N ASP A 456 23.80 9.65 1.60
CA ASP A 456 24.57 9.68 0.36
C ASP A 456 26.07 9.74 0.69
N LEU A 457 26.88 9.17 -0.20
CA LEU A 457 28.31 9.18 -0.02
C LEU A 457 28.85 10.59 -0.17
N GLN A 458 29.92 10.89 0.57
CA GLN A 458 30.58 12.18 0.44
C GLN A 458 31.05 12.33 -1.01
N PRO A 459 30.72 13.44 -1.71
CA PRO A 459 31.12 13.62 -3.09
C PRO A 459 32.64 13.58 -3.23
N HIS A 460 33.17 12.47 -3.75
CA HIS A 460 34.60 12.33 -4.02
C HIS A 460 34.90 12.88 -5.42
N THR A 461 35.67 13.96 -5.49
CA THR A 461 36.06 14.60 -6.76
C THR A 461 37.57 14.54 -6.88
N PRO A 462 38.13 13.47 -7.49
CA PRO A 462 39.57 13.33 -7.59
C PRO A 462 40.18 14.45 -8.43
N TRP A 463 41.35 14.95 -8.05
CA TRP A 463 42.02 16.04 -8.80
C TRP A 463 42.43 15.61 -10.22
N TYR A 464 42.51 14.30 -10.48
CA TYR A 464 42.80 13.69 -11.79
C TYR A 464 41.54 13.39 -12.63
N SER A 465 40.37 13.96 -12.29
CA SER A 465 39.07 13.63 -12.91
C SER A 465 38.41 14.78 -13.71
N ASP A 466 39.11 15.89 -13.95
CA ASP A 466 38.52 17.10 -14.57
C ASP A 466 37.26 17.62 -13.82
N ASN A 467 37.33 17.66 -12.49
CA ASN A 467 36.23 18.02 -11.60
C ASN A 467 34.97 17.13 -11.72
N LYS A 468 35.07 15.97 -12.38
CA LYS A 468 33.98 14.97 -12.42
C LYS A 468 33.92 14.21 -11.10
N ARG A 469 32.70 14.05 -10.59
CA ARG A 469 32.44 13.36 -9.33
C ARG A 469 32.50 11.85 -9.52
N THR A 470 32.96 11.17 -8.48
CA THR A 470 32.80 9.72 -8.33
C THR A 470 31.33 9.45 -8.05
N GLU A 471 30.73 8.54 -8.81
CA GLU A 471 29.34 8.12 -8.62
C GLU A 471 29.30 6.67 -8.15
N ILE A 472 28.41 6.39 -7.20
CA ILE A 472 28.26 5.07 -6.62
C ILE A 472 26.78 4.71 -6.70
N MET A 473 26.50 3.50 -7.18
CA MET A 473 25.16 2.97 -7.27
C MET A 473 25.16 1.48 -6.91
N SER A 474 24.07 1.03 -6.32
CA SER A 474 23.78 -0.38 -6.19
C SER A 474 22.99 -0.81 -7.44
N PRO A 475 23.58 -1.59 -8.36
CA PRO A 475 22.90 -1.97 -9.60
C PRO A 475 21.73 -2.94 -9.39
N LYS A 476 21.62 -3.58 -8.23
CA LYS A 476 20.58 -4.57 -7.95
C LYS A 476 20.09 -4.45 -6.50
N GLU A 477 19.02 -3.69 -6.30
CA GLU A 477 18.31 -3.58 -5.02
C GLU A 477 16.90 -4.15 -5.14
N THR A 478 16.48 -4.94 -4.13
CA THR A 478 15.10 -5.43 -4.05
C THR A 478 14.18 -4.52 -3.24
N LEU A 479 14.73 -3.50 -2.59
CA LEU A 479 13.97 -2.51 -1.85
C LEU A 479 14.21 -1.13 -2.45
N PRO A 480 13.19 -0.25 -2.48
CA PRO A 480 13.40 1.14 -2.82
C PRO A 480 14.29 1.81 -1.76
N THR A 481 15.24 2.62 -2.22
CA THR A 481 16.25 3.26 -1.36
C THR A 481 16.26 4.77 -1.54
N LEU A 482 16.29 5.49 -0.43
CA LEU A 482 16.41 6.93 -0.34
C LEU A 482 17.82 7.28 0.12
N TYR A 483 18.62 7.86 -0.77
CA TYR A 483 19.94 8.41 -0.42
C TYR A 483 19.80 9.89 -0.03
N VAL A 484 20.27 10.25 1.16
CA VAL A 484 20.17 11.60 1.72
C VAL A 484 21.52 12.29 1.70
N GLY A 485 21.69 13.27 0.82
CA GLY A 485 22.91 14.08 0.69
C GLY A 485 22.94 15.25 1.67
N SER A 486 24.14 15.58 2.15
CA SER A 486 24.38 16.72 3.06
C SER A 486 24.14 18.09 2.43
N ASN A 487 23.99 18.15 1.10
CA ASN A 487 23.74 19.36 0.33
C ASN A 487 22.25 19.63 0.07
N GLY A 488 21.34 18.92 0.75
CA GLY A 488 19.90 19.05 0.54
C GLY A 488 19.34 18.23 -0.63
N ARG A 489 20.19 17.47 -1.33
CA ARG A 489 19.76 16.53 -2.36
C ARG A 489 19.28 15.24 -1.71
N VAL A 490 18.18 14.70 -2.20
CA VAL A 490 17.68 13.38 -1.86
C VAL A 490 17.45 12.60 -3.15
N ARG A 491 17.93 11.36 -3.22
CA ARG A 491 17.80 10.51 -4.41
C ARG A 491 16.98 9.27 -4.10
N PHE A 492 15.83 9.13 -4.76
CA PHE A 492 15.00 7.93 -4.75
C PHE A 492 15.51 6.95 -5.80
N CYS A 493 16.10 5.85 -5.38
CA CYS A 493 16.47 4.73 -6.23
C CYS A 493 15.38 3.65 -6.19
N TYR A 494 14.95 3.18 -7.36
CA TYR A 494 13.89 2.19 -7.49
C TYR A 494 14.13 1.24 -8.67
N ASN A 495 13.52 0.07 -8.58
CA ASN A 495 13.54 -0.92 -9.66
C ASN A 495 12.48 -0.58 -10.72
N SER A 496 12.94 -0.24 -11.93
CA SER A 496 12.06 0.18 -13.03
C SER A 496 11.27 -0.96 -13.69
N GLU A 497 11.55 -2.22 -13.35
CA GLU A 497 10.72 -3.36 -13.75
C GLU A 497 9.44 -3.46 -12.89
N TRP A 498 9.44 -2.86 -11.70
CA TRP A 498 8.30 -2.91 -10.78
C TRP A 498 7.52 -1.62 -10.75
N ARG A 499 8.17 -0.49 -11.04
CA ARG A 499 7.57 0.85 -10.99
C ARG A 499 7.95 1.66 -12.18
N THR A 500 6.99 2.42 -12.66
CA THR A 500 7.21 3.42 -13.69
C THR A 500 7.80 4.70 -13.08
N PRO A 501 8.55 5.48 -13.88
CA PRO A 501 9.01 6.81 -13.44
C PRO A 501 7.86 7.73 -13.01
N ALA A 502 6.69 7.62 -13.64
CA ALA A 502 5.54 8.44 -13.30
C ALA A 502 4.95 8.11 -11.91
N GLU A 503 4.93 6.84 -11.51
CA GLU A 503 4.50 6.43 -10.17
C GLU A 503 5.48 6.94 -9.10
N MET A 504 6.77 6.83 -9.37
CA MET A 504 7.80 7.30 -8.43
C MET A 504 7.86 8.83 -8.35
N GLN A 505 7.50 9.54 -9.42
CA GLN A 505 7.38 11.00 -9.39
C GLN A 505 6.30 11.45 -8.41
N VAL A 506 5.16 10.73 -8.31
CA VAL A 506 4.14 11.05 -7.30
C VAL A 506 4.71 10.94 -5.88
N MET A 507 5.48 9.90 -5.59
CA MET A 507 6.13 9.75 -4.29
C MET A 507 7.14 10.88 -4.03
N ALA A 508 7.91 11.26 -5.05
CA ALA A 508 8.87 12.37 -4.97
C ALA A 508 8.19 13.72 -4.70
N ASP A 509 7.08 14.02 -5.38
CA ASP A 509 6.31 15.27 -5.20
C ASP A 509 5.69 15.37 -3.79
N LEU A 510 5.17 14.24 -3.27
CA LEU A 510 4.66 14.16 -1.90
C LEU A 510 5.78 14.35 -0.87
N PHE A 511 6.93 13.75 -1.12
CA PHE A 511 8.12 13.88 -0.28
C PHE A 511 8.67 15.30 -0.28
N GLU A 512 8.75 15.96 -1.43
CA GLU A 512 9.15 17.37 -1.53
C GLU A 512 8.20 18.27 -0.73
N SER A 513 6.88 18.05 -0.86
CA SER A 513 5.87 18.77 -0.09
C SER A 513 6.03 18.56 1.42
N ALA A 514 6.34 17.33 1.84
CA ALA A 514 6.61 16.98 3.24
C ALA A 514 7.88 17.66 3.76
N LEU A 515 8.96 17.68 2.97
CA LEU A 515 10.21 18.36 3.29
C LEU A 515 10.00 19.86 3.49
N ILE A 516 9.27 20.51 2.59
CA ILE A 516 8.97 21.95 2.68
C ILE A 516 8.11 22.23 3.92
N GLY A 517 7.07 21.42 4.14
CA GLY A 517 6.15 21.61 5.26
C GLY A 517 6.80 21.45 6.64
N LEU A 518 7.59 20.39 6.82
CA LEU A 518 8.36 20.17 8.07
C LEU A 518 9.52 21.15 8.21
N GLY A 519 10.19 21.46 7.09
CA GLY A 519 11.35 22.34 7.02
C GLY A 519 11.04 23.78 7.44
N SER A 520 9.81 24.26 7.18
CA SER A 520 9.40 25.61 7.59
C SER A 520 9.36 25.77 9.11
N GLY A 521 9.10 24.70 9.86
CA GLY A 521 9.02 24.70 11.33
C GLY A 521 7.74 25.30 11.92
N ASP A 522 6.93 25.98 11.11
CA ASP A 522 5.71 26.69 11.53
C ASP A 522 4.43 25.83 11.47
N LEU A 523 4.50 24.65 10.83
CA LEU A 523 3.34 23.80 10.60
C LEU A 523 3.30 22.65 11.61
N GLY A 524 2.09 22.24 11.99
CA GLY A 524 1.86 20.97 12.66
C GLY A 524 1.86 19.80 11.68
N VAL A 525 1.86 18.58 12.23
CA VAL A 525 1.85 17.34 11.45
C VAL A 525 0.60 17.24 10.58
N ARG A 526 -0.58 17.62 11.09
CA ARG A 526 -1.83 17.65 10.32
C ARG A 526 -1.77 18.62 9.14
N GLU A 527 -1.24 19.82 9.33
CA GLU A 527 -1.08 20.79 8.25
C GLU A 527 -0.11 20.26 7.19
N CYS A 528 0.97 19.59 7.58
CA CYS A 528 1.90 18.97 6.64
C CYS A 528 1.20 17.90 5.81
N LEU A 529 0.47 16.97 6.43
CA LEU A 529 -0.25 15.89 5.75
C LEU A 529 -1.32 16.41 4.77
N SER A 530 -2.07 17.44 5.17
CA SER A 530 -3.13 18.03 4.34
C SER A 530 -2.58 18.82 3.15
N LYS A 531 -1.41 19.46 3.29
CA LYS A 531 -0.77 20.25 2.23
C LYS A 531 0.04 19.44 1.21
N MET A 532 0.24 18.13 1.42
CA MET A 532 0.93 17.27 0.45
C MET A 532 0.21 17.14 -0.89
N LEU A 533 -1.11 17.38 -0.94
CA LEU A 533 -1.83 17.45 -2.21
C LEU A 533 -1.64 18.84 -2.83
N THR A 534 -0.77 18.94 -3.83
CA THR A 534 -0.53 20.20 -4.53
C THR A 534 -1.79 20.70 -5.26
N PRO A 535 -1.95 22.01 -5.49
CA PRO A 535 -3.08 22.55 -6.24
C PRO A 535 -3.24 21.93 -7.64
N ALA A 536 -2.12 21.69 -8.34
CA ALA A 536 -2.11 21.06 -9.66
C ALA A 536 -2.56 19.58 -9.60
N ALA A 537 -2.11 18.82 -8.59
CA ALA A 537 -2.56 17.46 -8.39
C ALA A 537 -4.06 17.40 -8.02
N ARG A 538 -4.52 18.35 -7.20
CA ARG A 538 -5.96 18.50 -6.89
C ARG A 538 -6.76 18.77 -8.15
N GLU A 539 -6.36 19.73 -8.98
CA GLU A 539 -7.03 20.03 -10.24
C GLU A 539 -7.13 18.78 -11.13
N ARG A 540 -6.00 18.07 -11.32
CA ARG A 540 -5.95 16.82 -12.09
C ARG A 540 -6.92 15.77 -11.56
N ILE A 541 -6.94 15.50 -10.24
CA ILE A 541 -7.86 14.52 -9.66
C ILE A 541 -9.32 14.95 -9.82
N MET A 542 -9.59 16.24 -9.69
CA MET A 542 -10.93 16.78 -9.92
C MET A 542 -11.36 16.61 -11.38
N THR A 543 -10.44 16.52 -12.35
CA THR A 543 -10.80 16.13 -13.73
C THR A 543 -11.16 14.64 -13.87
N PHE A 544 -10.58 13.76 -13.06
CA PHE A 544 -10.93 12.33 -13.05
C PHE A 544 -12.32 12.10 -12.47
N GLY A 545 -12.63 12.83 -11.39
CA GLY A 545 -13.81 12.64 -10.57
C GLY A 545 -15.08 13.34 -11.04
N ASN A 546 -15.02 14.27 -12.02
CA ASN A 546 -16.17 15.14 -12.35
C ASN A 546 -16.71 14.92 -13.77
N CYS A 547 -17.73 14.08 -13.90
CA CYS A 547 -18.57 14.05 -15.10
C CYS A 547 -19.90 14.76 -14.81
N LEU A 548 -20.13 15.96 -15.33
CA LEU A 548 -21.36 16.72 -15.11
C LEU A 548 -22.27 16.70 -16.34
N SER A 549 -23.52 16.32 -16.13
CA SER A 549 -24.63 16.57 -17.06
C SER A 549 -25.85 17.02 -16.25
N HIS A 550 -26.52 18.07 -16.73
CA HIS A 550 -27.78 18.56 -16.15
C HIS A 550 -29.02 17.93 -16.81
N LYS A 551 -28.83 16.95 -17.70
CA LYS A 551 -29.94 16.31 -18.42
C LYS A 551 -30.67 15.32 -17.51
N THR A 552 -31.99 15.44 -17.48
CA THR A 552 -32.91 14.65 -16.62
C THR A 552 -34.07 14.06 -17.43
N THR A 553 -33.94 14.02 -18.75
CA THR A 553 -34.99 13.62 -19.70
C THR A 553 -34.42 12.70 -20.78
N LEU A 554 -35.13 11.59 -21.08
CA LEU A 554 -34.81 10.67 -22.18
C LEU A 554 -35.78 10.89 -23.35
N GLU A 555 -35.29 10.76 -24.58
CA GLU A 555 -36.10 10.77 -25.81
C GLU A 555 -36.20 9.32 -26.36
N GLY A 556 -37.40 8.88 -26.76
CA GLY A 556 -37.62 7.50 -27.26
C GLY A 556 -38.75 7.39 -28.28
N GLU A 557 -38.68 6.37 -29.15
CA GLU A 557 -39.68 6.07 -30.19
C GLU A 557 -40.82 5.19 -29.64
N ALA A 558 -42.06 5.69 -29.65
CA ALA A 558 -43.20 5.05 -28.98
C ALA A 558 -43.83 3.86 -29.73
N SER A 559 -43.52 3.63 -31.01
CA SER A 559 -44.35 2.78 -31.89
C SER A 559 -44.25 1.26 -31.65
N ARG A 560 -43.19 0.76 -30.98
CA ARG A 560 -42.93 -0.69 -30.78
C ARG A 560 -43.49 -1.30 -29.48
N TYR A 561 -43.95 -0.50 -28.51
CA TYR A 561 -44.38 -0.97 -27.19
C TYR A 561 -45.89 -0.83 -26.92
N ASN A 562 -46.71 -0.67 -27.95
CA ASN A 562 -48.12 -0.31 -27.78
C ASN A 562 -48.91 -1.26 -26.86
N ASP A 563 -48.70 -2.57 -26.95
CA ASP A 563 -49.38 -3.55 -26.06
C ASP A 563 -48.90 -3.43 -24.61
N LEU A 564 -47.58 -3.32 -24.40
CA LEU A 564 -46.98 -3.11 -23.08
C LEU A 564 -47.48 -1.81 -22.43
N ALA A 565 -47.50 -0.71 -23.18
CA ALA A 565 -47.97 0.59 -22.72
C ALA A 565 -49.46 0.54 -22.32
N ARG A 566 -50.31 -0.13 -23.11
CA ARG A 566 -51.73 -0.33 -22.74
C ARG A 566 -51.87 -1.06 -21.41
N ARG A 567 -51.15 -2.18 -21.23
CA ARG A 567 -51.20 -2.96 -19.98
C ARG A 567 -50.72 -2.15 -18.77
N ILE A 568 -49.67 -1.34 -18.94
CA ILE A 568 -49.18 -0.40 -17.91
C ILE A 568 -50.27 0.60 -17.52
N VAL A 569 -50.96 1.19 -18.50
CA VAL A 569 -52.02 2.19 -18.24
C VAL A 569 -53.24 1.58 -17.54
N ILE A 570 -53.65 0.36 -17.91
CA ILE A 570 -54.76 -0.35 -17.24
C ILE A 570 -54.46 -0.51 -15.75
N ILE A 571 -53.33 -1.14 -15.45
CA ILE A 571 -52.94 -1.43 -14.07
C ILE A 571 -52.67 -0.14 -13.31
N GLY A 572 -51.94 0.80 -13.92
CA GLY A 572 -51.59 2.07 -13.30
C GLY A 572 -52.82 2.91 -12.96
N SER A 573 -53.86 2.90 -13.81
CA SER A 573 -55.12 3.60 -13.53
C SER A 573 -55.82 3.01 -12.31
N ARG A 574 -55.88 1.68 -12.23
CA ARG A 574 -56.50 0.99 -11.09
C ARG A 574 -55.70 1.15 -9.79
N VAL A 575 -54.36 1.16 -9.87
CA VAL A 575 -53.49 1.48 -8.73
C VAL A 575 -53.78 2.90 -8.23
N ARG A 576 -53.92 3.88 -9.13
CA ARG A 576 -54.19 5.28 -8.78
C ARG A 576 -55.57 5.53 -8.16
N GLU A 577 -56.57 4.72 -8.49
CA GLU A 577 -57.88 4.78 -7.85
C GLU A 577 -57.84 4.28 -6.40
N LEU A 578 -56.88 3.41 -6.08
CA LEU A 578 -56.76 2.77 -4.77
C LEU A 578 -55.68 3.42 -3.89
N LEU A 579 -54.68 4.06 -4.47
CA LEU A 579 -53.51 4.59 -3.78
C LEU A 579 -53.21 6.04 -4.18
N GLN A 580 -52.66 6.79 -3.24
CA GLN A 580 -52.22 8.17 -3.47
C GLN A 580 -50.81 8.21 -4.08
N PRO A 581 -50.47 9.24 -4.88
CA PRO A 581 -49.09 9.49 -5.29
C PRO A 581 -48.11 9.48 -4.10
N GLY A 582 -46.97 8.82 -4.26
CA GLY A 582 -45.97 8.61 -3.21
C GLY A 582 -46.21 7.38 -2.33
N SER A 583 -47.33 6.67 -2.48
CA SER A 583 -47.55 5.39 -1.77
C SER A 583 -46.51 4.35 -2.20
N VAL A 584 -46.03 3.56 -1.24
CA VAL A 584 -45.12 2.44 -1.46
C VAL A 584 -45.92 1.17 -1.73
N VAL A 585 -45.65 0.54 -2.87
CA VAL A 585 -46.21 -0.74 -3.29
C VAL A 585 -45.11 -1.79 -3.25
N MET A 586 -45.24 -2.74 -2.34
CA MET A 586 -44.32 -3.87 -2.30
C MET A 586 -44.64 -4.81 -3.46
N LEU A 587 -43.66 -5.05 -4.32
CA LEU A 587 -43.81 -5.79 -5.57
C LEU A 587 -43.14 -7.15 -5.44
N HIS A 588 -43.90 -8.20 -5.70
CA HIS A 588 -43.35 -9.54 -5.78
C HIS A 588 -42.54 -9.72 -7.09
N ALA A 589 -41.24 -9.93 -6.98
CA ALA A 589 -40.31 -9.92 -8.11
C ALA A 589 -40.01 -11.33 -8.63
N ASP A 590 -40.91 -11.87 -9.46
CA ASP A 590 -40.83 -13.23 -10.01
C ASP A 590 -40.08 -13.33 -11.35
N GLY A 591 -39.67 -12.19 -11.93
CA GLY A 591 -38.98 -12.14 -13.22
C GLY A 591 -39.90 -12.31 -14.45
N SER A 592 -41.21 -12.36 -14.26
CA SER A 592 -42.18 -12.48 -15.35
C SER A 592 -42.42 -11.16 -16.09
N ILE A 593 -43.09 -11.23 -17.25
CA ILE A 593 -43.57 -10.04 -17.97
C ILE A 593 -44.51 -9.20 -17.08
N ASN A 594 -45.30 -9.84 -16.22
CA ASN A 594 -46.23 -9.17 -15.33
C ASN A 594 -45.51 -8.40 -14.22
N TRP A 595 -44.34 -8.87 -13.76
CA TRP A 595 -43.46 -8.11 -12.88
C TRP A 595 -42.96 -6.82 -13.55
N VAL A 596 -42.50 -6.91 -14.80
CA VAL A 596 -42.06 -5.73 -15.57
C VAL A 596 -43.22 -4.73 -15.76
N ILE A 597 -44.40 -5.20 -16.18
CA ILE A 597 -45.59 -4.37 -16.34
C ILE A 597 -45.94 -3.67 -15.02
N ALA A 598 -45.94 -4.42 -13.91
CA ALA A 598 -46.24 -3.89 -12.59
C ALA A 598 -45.30 -2.77 -12.16
N MET A 599 -43.99 -2.91 -12.39
CA MET A 599 -43.00 -1.87 -12.08
C MET A 599 -43.39 -0.54 -12.72
N PHE A 600 -43.59 -0.54 -14.05
CA PHE A 600 -43.93 0.68 -14.78
C PHE A 600 -45.35 1.18 -14.45
N ALA A 601 -46.30 0.29 -14.16
CA ALA A 601 -47.66 0.68 -13.76
C ALA A 601 -47.67 1.42 -12.41
N ILE A 602 -46.87 0.96 -11.44
CA ILE A 602 -46.71 1.62 -10.13
C ILE A 602 -46.06 3.00 -10.33
N LEU A 603 -45.00 3.09 -11.14
CA LEU A 603 -44.36 4.37 -11.46
C LEU A 603 -45.30 5.32 -12.21
N TRP A 604 -46.08 4.82 -13.16
CA TRP A 604 -47.08 5.59 -13.90
C TRP A 604 -48.18 6.15 -12.97
N ALA A 605 -48.53 5.40 -11.93
CA ALA A 605 -49.45 5.84 -10.87
C ALA A 605 -48.83 6.87 -9.90
N GLU A 606 -47.57 7.28 -10.12
CA GLU A 606 -46.78 8.16 -9.25
C GLU A 606 -46.49 7.53 -7.87
N CYS A 607 -46.50 6.19 -7.79
CA CYS A 607 -46.18 5.40 -6.60
C CYS A 607 -44.74 4.87 -6.66
N ILE A 608 -44.27 4.34 -5.53
CA ILE A 608 -42.90 3.83 -5.33
C ILE A 608 -42.98 2.31 -5.28
N PHE A 609 -42.26 1.59 -6.13
CA PHE A 609 -42.22 0.13 -6.03
C PHE A 609 -41.07 -0.36 -5.14
N SER A 610 -41.27 -1.48 -4.42
CA SER A 610 -40.19 -2.16 -3.69
C SER A 610 -40.14 -3.63 -4.10
N PRO A 611 -39.16 -4.06 -4.92
CA PRO A 611 -39.10 -5.44 -5.39
C PRO A 611 -38.66 -6.37 -4.27
N GLN A 612 -39.34 -7.52 -4.13
CA GLN A 612 -39.07 -8.52 -3.10
C GLN A 612 -38.89 -9.90 -3.71
N SER A 613 -37.88 -10.62 -3.22
CA SER A 613 -37.56 -11.96 -3.71
C SER A 613 -38.72 -12.95 -3.51
N THR A 614 -38.88 -13.85 -4.47
CA THR A 614 -39.76 -15.04 -4.41
C THR A 614 -39.49 -15.90 -3.19
N ASN A 615 -38.23 -16.02 -2.80
CA ASN A 615 -37.76 -16.90 -1.74
C ASN A 615 -37.58 -16.19 -0.39
N LEU A 616 -38.00 -14.92 -0.26
CA LEU A 616 -37.88 -14.19 1.00
C LEU A 616 -38.79 -14.83 2.06
N PRO A 617 -38.27 -15.27 3.23
CA PRO A 617 -39.10 -15.80 4.31
C PRO A 617 -40.24 -14.85 4.70
N HIS A 618 -41.40 -15.39 5.07
CA HIS A 618 -42.60 -14.60 5.37
C HIS A 618 -42.36 -13.54 6.45
N TYR A 619 -41.70 -13.88 7.55
CA TYR A 619 -41.41 -12.92 8.62
C TYR A 619 -40.52 -11.74 8.14
N LEU A 620 -39.49 -12.00 7.32
CA LEU A 620 -38.65 -10.93 6.74
C LEU A 620 -39.44 -10.09 5.73
N ARG A 621 -40.35 -10.72 4.99
CA ARG A 621 -41.25 -10.01 4.07
C ARG A 621 -42.18 -9.07 4.82
N SER A 622 -42.77 -9.52 5.93
CA SER A 622 -43.57 -8.67 6.84
C SER A 622 -42.73 -7.53 7.42
N GLN A 623 -41.48 -7.81 7.81
CA GLN A 623 -40.56 -6.76 8.27
C GLN A 623 -40.25 -5.73 7.18
N HIS A 624 -39.94 -6.16 5.95
CA HIS A 624 -39.70 -5.25 4.83
C HIS A 624 -40.93 -4.40 4.53
N TYR A 625 -42.12 -5.00 4.54
CA TYR A 625 -43.39 -4.29 4.35
C TYR A 625 -43.58 -3.19 5.40
N ALA A 626 -43.32 -3.50 6.66
CA ALA A 626 -43.42 -2.55 7.76
C ALA A 626 -42.35 -1.44 7.68
N ILE A 627 -41.08 -1.79 7.45
CA ILE A 627 -39.97 -0.83 7.35
C ILE A 627 -40.18 0.13 6.18
N ALA A 628 -40.62 -0.38 5.03
CA ALA A 628 -40.91 0.43 3.86
C ALA A 628 -42.18 1.30 4.03
N ASN A 629 -42.95 1.08 5.11
CA ASN A 629 -44.28 1.63 5.30
C ASN A 629 -45.13 1.43 4.04
N ALA A 630 -45.22 0.19 3.55
CA ALA A 630 -45.94 -0.13 2.32
C ALA A 630 -47.47 -0.09 2.52
N GLN A 631 -48.20 0.41 1.53
CA GLN A 631 -49.66 0.49 1.53
C GLN A 631 -50.34 -0.67 0.78
N ALA A 632 -49.61 -1.33 -0.12
CA ALA A 632 -50.13 -2.46 -0.87
C ALA A 632 -49.05 -3.51 -1.15
N PHE A 633 -49.49 -4.75 -1.36
CA PHE A 633 -48.67 -5.85 -1.86
C PHE A 633 -49.21 -6.31 -3.21
N LEU A 634 -48.39 -6.20 -4.26
CA LEU A 634 -48.79 -6.52 -5.62
C LEU A 634 -48.05 -7.76 -6.12
N VAL A 635 -48.83 -8.76 -6.57
CA VAL A 635 -48.31 -10.03 -7.10
C VAL A 635 -48.54 -10.14 -8.61
N PRO A 636 -47.58 -10.68 -9.37
CA PRO A 636 -47.71 -10.85 -10.82
C PRO A 636 -48.81 -11.82 -11.29
N GLN A 637 -49.17 -12.84 -10.50
CA GLN A 637 -50.10 -13.91 -10.91
C GLN A 637 -51.02 -14.36 -9.78
N TYR A 638 -52.23 -14.86 -10.10
CA TYR A 638 -53.24 -15.22 -9.09
C TYR A 638 -52.86 -16.48 -8.30
N SER A 639 -52.29 -17.48 -8.99
CA SER A 639 -51.87 -18.78 -8.43
C SER A 639 -50.64 -18.71 -7.52
N THR A 640 -50.11 -17.51 -7.28
CA THR A 640 -48.91 -17.32 -6.45
C THR A 640 -49.19 -17.78 -5.01
N SER A 641 -48.58 -18.90 -4.60
CA SER A 641 -48.72 -19.53 -3.26
C SER A 641 -48.14 -18.71 -2.10
N ILE A 642 -47.80 -17.44 -2.34
CA ILE A 642 -46.96 -16.63 -1.47
C ILE A 642 -47.82 -15.86 -0.47
N PRO A 643 -47.56 -16.06 0.84
CA PRO A 643 -48.31 -15.40 1.90
C PRO A 643 -48.25 -13.88 1.79
N THR A 644 -49.41 -13.25 2.05
CA THR A 644 -49.49 -11.80 2.21
C THR A 644 -48.65 -11.38 3.42
N PRO A 645 -47.90 -10.27 3.34
CA PRO A 645 -47.17 -9.73 4.48
C PRO A 645 -48.13 -9.37 5.62
N ASP A 646 -47.69 -9.51 6.86
CA ASP A 646 -48.48 -9.11 8.02
C ASP A 646 -48.74 -7.60 8.00
N GLY A 647 -49.96 -7.19 8.37
CA GLY A 647 -50.39 -5.79 8.32
C GLY A 647 -50.73 -5.26 6.92
N CYS A 648 -50.61 -6.07 5.86
CA CYS A 648 -51.05 -5.68 4.53
C CYS A 648 -52.56 -5.88 4.35
N HIS A 649 -53.30 -4.79 4.15
CA HIS A 649 -54.75 -4.80 3.95
C HIS A 649 -55.17 -4.72 2.48
N LEU A 650 -54.24 -4.42 1.57
CA LEU A 650 -54.49 -4.28 0.13
C LEU A 650 -53.55 -5.17 -0.67
N ARG A 651 -54.03 -6.35 -1.06
CA ARG A 651 -53.32 -7.25 -1.98
C ARG A 651 -53.91 -7.12 -3.39
N LEU A 652 -53.04 -6.87 -4.36
CA LEU A 652 -53.39 -6.72 -5.77
C LEU A 652 -52.74 -7.81 -6.62
N CYS A 653 -53.37 -8.17 -7.73
CA CYS A 653 -52.85 -9.16 -8.68
C CYS A 653 -52.90 -8.61 -10.12
N VAL A 654 -51.76 -8.63 -10.82
CA VAL A 654 -51.65 -8.12 -12.20
C VAL A 654 -52.62 -8.81 -13.16
N GLU A 655 -52.69 -10.15 -13.14
CA GLU A 655 -53.59 -10.91 -14.03
C GLU A 655 -55.07 -10.55 -13.83
N THR A 656 -55.49 -10.40 -12.57
CA THR A 656 -56.86 -10.00 -12.23
C THR A 656 -57.14 -8.59 -12.75
N LEU A 657 -56.25 -7.64 -12.45
CA LEU A 657 -56.38 -6.24 -12.89
C LEU A 657 -56.44 -6.11 -14.42
N LEU A 658 -55.67 -6.91 -15.15
CA LEU A 658 -55.68 -6.92 -16.61
C LEU A 658 -56.98 -7.51 -17.18
N LYS A 659 -57.53 -8.56 -16.56
CA LYS A 659 -58.83 -9.14 -16.96
C LYS A 659 -59.94 -8.12 -16.76
N ASP A 660 -60.01 -7.53 -15.57
CA ASP A 660 -61.07 -6.58 -15.19
C ASP A 660 -61.01 -5.27 -16.00
N GLY A 661 -59.80 -4.83 -16.38
CA GLY A 661 -59.59 -3.58 -17.14
C GLY A 661 -59.69 -3.72 -18.67
N SER A 662 -59.85 -4.93 -19.21
CA SER A 662 -59.92 -5.18 -20.66
C SER A 662 -61.17 -4.61 -21.33
N GLU A 663 -62.23 -4.33 -20.56
CA GLU A 663 -63.51 -3.80 -21.05
C GLU A 663 -63.59 -2.26 -21.07
N THR A 664 -62.64 -1.55 -20.43
CA THR A 664 -62.70 -0.09 -20.21
C THR A 664 -61.37 0.61 -20.51
N LEU A 665 -61.01 0.71 -21.80
CA LEU A 665 -59.75 1.32 -22.21
C LEU A 665 -59.94 2.64 -22.99
N PRO A 666 -59.26 3.74 -22.59
CA PRO A 666 -59.10 4.92 -23.44
C PRO A 666 -58.27 4.57 -24.69
N THR A 667 -58.75 4.95 -25.88
CA THR A 667 -58.07 4.75 -27.17
C THR A 667 -56.83 5.65 -27.38
N THR A 668 -56.55 6.56 -26.45
CA THR A 668 -55.49 7.57 -26.54
C THR A 668 -54.52 7.46 -25.38
N VAL A 669 -53.22 7.52 -25.66
CA VAL A 669 -52.16 7.66 -24.65
C VAL A 669 -52.41 8.99 -23.89
N PRO A 670 -52.54 8.98 -22.56
CA PRO A 670 -52.76 10.21 -21.79
C PRO A 670 -51.62 11.20 -22.00
N SER A 671 -51.93 12.50 -22.04
CA SER A 671 -50.92 13.55 -22.13
C SER A 671 -49.88 13.42 -21.00
N PRO A 672 -48.59 13.70 -21.26
CA PRO A 672 -47.55 13.69 -20.23
C PRO A 672 -47.94 14.60 -19.06
N ARG A 673 -47.92 14.06 -17.85
CA ARG A 673 -48.24 14.79 -16.61
C ARG A 673 -47.04 15.60 -16.13
N THR A 674 -47.25 16.53 -15.20
CA THR A 674 -46.19 17.33 -14.58
C THR A 674 -45.16 16.43 -13.89
N PHE A 675 -43.92 16.44 -14.40
CA PHE A 675 -42.83 15.61 -13.89
C PHE A 675 -42.28 16.14 -12.56
N LYS A 676 -42.04 15.24 -11.60
CA LYS A 676 -41.32 15.53 -10.34
C LYS A 676 -40.02 14.71 -10.30
N PRO A 677 -38.92 15.15 -10.95
CA PRO A 677 -37.71 14.35 -11.12
C PRO A 677 -37.10 13.83 -9.81
N HIS A 678 -37.21 14.58 -8.73
CA HIS A 678 -36.66 14.21 -7.41
C HIS A 678 -37.61 13.40 -6.52
N ALA A 679 -38.76 12.98 -7.06
CA ALA A 679 -39.63 12.02 -6.39
C ALA A 679 -38.94 10.65 -6.31
N SER A 680 -39.25 9.90 -5.26
CA SER A 680 -38.79 8.53 -5.10
C SER A 680 -39.41 7.63 -6.19
N ALA A 681 -38.61 6.74 -6.77
CA ALA A 681 -39.03 5.80 -7.80
C ALA A 681 -39.14 4.37 -7.23
N TYR A 682 -38.14 3.93 -6.46
CA TYR A 682 -38.13 2.58 -5.90
C TYR A 682 -37.40 2.50 -4.56
N ILE A 683 -37.65 1.40 -3.84
CA ILE A 683 -36.97 1.04 -2.60
C ILE A 683 -36.32 -0.34 -2.75
N CYS A 684 -35.00 -0.38 -2.65
CA CYS A 684 -34.24 -1.62 -2.51
C CYS A 684 -33.80 -1.82 -1.05
N PHE A 685 -33.76 -3.07 -0.61
CA PHE A 685 -33.31 -3.44 0.73
C PHE A 685 -31.87 -3.95 0.71
N SER A 686 -31.07 -3.54 1.69
CA SER A 686 -29.74 -4.10 1.96
C SER A 686 -29.68 -4.76 3.36
N SER A 687 -28.73 -5.68 3.55
CA SER A 687 -28.46 -6.26 4.87
C SER A 687 -27.89 -5.19 5.80
N GLY A 688 -28.54 -4.95 6.94
CA GLY A 688 -28.05 -4.00 7.93
C GLY A 688 -26.98 -4.62 8.84
N THR A 689 -26.02 -3.80 9.25
CA THR A 689 -24.97 -4.13 10.24
C THR A 689 -25.51 -4.60 11.60
N THR A 690 -26.73 -4.16 11.95
CA THR A 690 -27.44 -4.51 13.19
C THR A 690 -28.38 -5.71 13.05
N GLY A 691 -28.43 -6.29 11.86
CA GLY A 691 -29.37 -7.35 11.49
C GLY A 691 -30.76 -6.89 11.10
N THR A 692 -31.10 -5.60 11.19
CA THR A 692 -32.35 -5.07 10.61
C THR A 692 -32.11 -4.61 9.16
N PRO A 693 -32.90 -5.07 8.17
CA PRO A 693 -32.78 -4.63 6.78
C PRO A 693 -32.92 -3.10 6.62
N LYS A 694 -32.10 -2.49 5.74
CA LYS A 694 -32.15 -1.04 5.48
C LYS A 694 -32.88 -0.78 4.17
N ALA A 695 -33.94 0.04 4.21
CA ALA A 695 -34.71 0.45 3.03
C ALA A 695 -34.10 1.71 2.40
N ILE A 696 -33.58 1.60 1.18
CA ILE A 696 -32.88 2.69 0.47
C ILE A 696 -33.85 3.36 -0.51
N LEU A 697 -34.10 4.67 -0.39
CA LEU A 697 -34.98 5.40 -1.29
C LEU A 697 -34.25 5.96 -2.51
N CYS A 698 -34.46 5.35 -3.66
CA CYS A 698 -33.94 5.82 -4.95
C CYS A 698 -34.95 6.72 -5.66
N THR A 699 -34.44 7.67 -6.45
CA THR A 699 -35.21 8.72 -7.14
C THR A 699 -35.29 8.50 -8.64
N HIS A 700 -36.29 9.08 -9.30
CA HIS A 700 -36.38 9.08 -10.77
C HIS A 700 -35.15 9.73 -11.41
N SER A 701 -34.72 10.89 -10.89
CA SER A 701 -33.60 11.64 -11.44
C SER A 701 -32.29 10.86 -11.41
N GLY A 702 -32.04 10.06 -10.36
CA GLY A 702 -30.83 9.24 -10.29
C GLY A 702 -30.81 8.15 -11.38
N VAL A 703 -31.93 7.44 -11.58
CA VAL A 703 -32.05 6.43 -12.64
C VAL A 703 -31.90 7.06 -14.02
N VAL A 704 -32.66 8.11 -14.32
CA VAL A 704 -32.62 8.76 -15.63
C VAL A 704 -31.23 9.33 -15.93
N SER A 705 -30.59 9.92 -14.93
CA SER A 705 -29.24 10.44 -15.10
C SER A 705 -28.23 9.34 -15.41
N LEU A 706 -28.32 8.21 -14.70
CA LEU A 706 -27.47 7.04 -14.96
C LEU A 706 -27.59 6.58 -16.41
N LEU A 707 -28.83 6.48 -16.89
CA LEU A 707 -29.18 5.99 -18.22
C LEU A 707 -28.69 6.86 -19.38
N HIS A 708 -28.25 8.10 -19.14
CA HIS A 708 -27.59 8.87 -20.18
C HIS A 708 -26.20 8.35 -20.54
N SER A 709 -25.55 7.59 -19.66
CA SER A 709 -24.29 6.91 -19.98
C SER A 709 -24.55 5.75 -20.95
N SER A 710 -23.82 5.71 -22.06
CA SER A 710 -23.90 4.61 -23.02
C SER A 710 -23.53 3.25 -22.39
N ILE A 711 -22.58 3.25 -21.45
CA ILE A 711 -22.16 2.05 -20.73
C ILE A 711 -23.27 1.60 -19.77
N ALA A 712 -23.83 2.53 -18.98
CA ALA A 712 -24.85 2.17 -17.99
C ALA A 712 -26.18 1.75 -18.63
N ARG A 713 -26.54 2.32 -19.78
CA ARG A 713 -27.66 1.83 -20.60
C ARG A 713 -27.33 0.57 -21.41
N LEU A 714 -26.27 -0.13 -21.08
CA LEU A 714 -25.85 -1.40 -21.69
C LEU A 714 -25.66 -1.32 -23.21
N HIS A 715 -25.27 -0.15 -23.71
CA HIS A 715 -25.20 0.22 -25.13
C HIS A 715 -26.50 -0.01 -25.93
N VAL A 716 -27.66 -0.05 -25.25
CA VAL A 716 -28.95 -0.33 -25.88
C VAL A 716 -29.30 0.70 -26.95
N THR A 717 -29.82 0.19 -28.06
CA THR A 717 -30.46 0.93 -29.16
C THR A 717 -31.77 0.21 -29.54
N PRO A 718 -32.66 0.79 -30.37
CA PRO A 718 -33.96 0.19 -30.70
C PRO A 718 -33.95 -1.20 -31.35
N SER A 719 -32.81 -1.67 -31.87
CA SER A 719 -32.63 -3.02 -32.43
C SER A 719 -31.89 -3.97 -31.50
N HIS A 720 -31.54 -3.53 -30.29
CA HIS A 720 -30.67 -4.26 -29.38
C HIS A 720 -31.48 -5.16 -28.44
N THR A 721 -30.98 -6.37 -28.19
CA THR A 721 -31.60 -7.32 -27.26
C THR A 721 -30.71 -7.50 -26.04
N VAL A 722 -31.30 -7.50 -24.84
CA VAL A 722 -30.62 -7.67 -23.56
C VAL A 722 -31.26 -8.83 -22.80
N SER A 723 -30.45 -9.67 -22.17
CA SER A 723 -30.91 -10.73 -21.27
C SER A 723 -31.22 -10.19 -19.89
N GLN A 724 -32.36 -10.59 -19.30
CA GLN A 724 -32.66 -10.38 -17.87
C GLN A 724 -32.00 -11.48 -17.04
N THR A 725 -30.78 -11.23 -16.58
CA THR A 725 -29.92 -12.27 -15.98
C THR A 725 -29.84 -12.14 -14.46
N LEU A 726 -29.76 -10.91 -13.96
CA LEU A 726 -29.61 -10.66 -12.52
C LEU A 726 -30.93 -10.90 -11.78
N ALA A 727 -30.82 -11.30 -10.51
CA ALA A 727 -32.01 -11.68 -9.74
C ALA A 727 -32.97 -10.47 -9.56
N PRO A 728 -34.27 -10.60 -9.88
CA PRO A 728 -35.23 -9.49 -10.00
C PRO A 728 -35.38 -8.55 -8.79
N GLN A 729 -34.98 -8.98 -7.59
CA GLN A 729 -35.01 -8.16 -6.38
C GLN A 729 -33.84 -7.17 -6.27
N PHE A 730 -32.77 -7.35 -7.03
CA PHE A 730 -31.61 -6.46 -6.99
C PHE A 730 -31.73 -5.32 -7.99
N ASP A 731 -31.12 -4.21 -7.63
CA ASP A 731 -31.09 -2.98 -8.41
C ASP A 731 -30.37 -3.16 -9.76
N GLY A 732 -29.39 -4.07 -9.86
CA GLY A 732 -28.80 -4.51 -11.13
C GLY A 732 -29.82 -5.11 -12.11
N ALA A 733 -30.78 -5.89 -11.63
CA ALA A 733 -31.86 -6.43 -12.45
C ALA A 733 -32.83 -5.33 -12.93
N LEU A 734 -33.00 -4.28 -12.12
CA LEU A 734 -33.77 -3.10 -12.51
C LEU A 734 -33.05 -2.31 -13.62
N LEU A 735 -31.70 -2.29 -13.62
CA LEU A 735 -30.94 -1.68 -14.70
C LEU A 735 -31.17 -2.38 -16.03
N GLU A 736 -31.15 -3.72 -16.06
CA GLU A 736 -31.44 -4.49 -17.28
C GLU A 736 -32.81 -4.09 -17.86
N VAL A 737 -33.84 -3.93 -17.02
CA VAL A 737 -35.17 -3.46 -17.42
C VAL A 737 -35.15 -2.01 -17.92
N PHE A 738 -34.62 -1.08 -17.12
CA PHE A 738 -34.65 0.35 -17.44
C PHE A 738 -33.78 0.70 -18.64
N ALA A 739 -32.55 0.17 -18.71
CA ALA A 739 -31.63 0.37 -19.82
C ALA A 739 -32.26 -0.06 -21.15
N THR A 740 -32.94 -1.21 -21.13
CA THR A 740 -33.53 -1.82 -22.32
C THR A 740 -34.78 -1.07 -22.78
N LEU A 741 -35.79 -0.97 -21.91
CA LEU A 741 -37.12 -0.50 -22.32
C LEU A 741 -37.18 1.03 -22.48
N CYS A 742 -36.37 1.79 -21.76
CA CYS A 742 -36.32 3.25 -21.93
C CYS A 742 -35.59 3.68 -23.21
N HIS A 743 -34.91 2.77 -23.93
CA HIS A 743 -34.16 3.07 -25.15
C HIS A 743 -34.58 2.25 -26.38
N GLY A 744 -35.75 1.60 -26.34
CA GLY A 744 -36.30 0.91 -27.51
C GLY A 744 -35.85 -0.54 -27.69
N GLY A 745 -35.05 -1.09 -26.77
CA GLY A 745 -34.50 -2.45 -26.88
C GLY A 745 -35.50 -3.57 -26.52
N THR A 746 -35.12 -4.81 -26.79
CA THR A 746 -35.89 -6.00 -26.41
C THR A 746 -35.29 -6.65 -25.18
N LEU A 747 -36.08 -6.87 -24.13
CA LEU A 747 -35.65 -7.57 -22.92
C LEU A 747 -36.07 -9.05 -23.01
N LEU A 748 -35.11 -9.97 -22.98
CA LEU A 748 -35.35 -11.40 -22.99
C LEU A 748 -35.40 -11.93 -21.55
N LEU A 749 -36.59 -12.39 -21.14
CA LEU A 749 -36.82 -12.93 -19.80
C LEU A 749 -36.45 -14.41 -19.72
N LYS A 750 -36.06 -14.86 -18.52
CA LYS A 750 -35.71 -16.25 -18.25
C LYS A 750 -36.90 -17.20 -18.47
N ASP A 751 -36.65 -18.29 -19.19
CA ASP A 751 -37.61 -19.39 -19.35
C ASP A 751 -37.52 -20.33 -18.12
N PRO A 752 -38.61 -20.59 -17.39
CA PRO A 752 -38.63 -21.55 -16.29
C PRO A 752 -38.25 -22.98 -16.69
N LEU A 753 -38.48 -23.37 -17.94
CA LEU A 753 -38.18 -24.71 -18.47
C LEU A 753 -36.77 -24.81 -19.06
N ASN A 754 -36.18 -23.68 -19.49
CA ASN A 754 -34.80 -23.60 -19.96
C ASN A 754 -34.09 -22.37 -19.37
N PRO A 755 -33.48 -22.51 -18.18
CA PRO A 755 -32.99 -21.38 -17.40
C PRO A 755 -31.82 -20.63 -18.04
N PHE A 756 -31.18 -21.18 -19.08
CA PHE A 756 -30.05 -20.55 -19.76
C PHE A 756 -30.39 -20.05 -21.17
N ALA A 757 -31.55 -20.39 -21.74
CA ALA A 757 -31.93 -19.99 -23.10
C ALA A 757 -31.86 -18.47 -23.33
N HIS A 758 -32.27 -17.69 -22.33
CA HIS A 758 -32.27 -16.23 -22.39
C HIS A 758 -30.87 -15.59 -22.51
N LEU A 759 -29.79 -16.35 -22.30
CA LEU A 759 -28.42 -15.86 -22.39
C LEU A 759 -27.87 -15.84 -23.82
N TYR A 760 -28.51 -16.54 -24.76
CA TYR A 760 -28.05 -16.70 -26.15
C TYR A 760 -28.81 -15.78 -27.11
N GLY A 761 -28.18 -15.37 -28.22
CA GLY A 761 -28.83 -14.50 -29.22
C GLY A 761 -29.09 -13.06 -28.75
N VAL A 762 -28.39 -12.59 -27.70
CA VAL A 762 -28.54 -11.25 -27.11
C VAL A 762 -27.32 -10.38 -27.40
N GLY A 763 -27.53 -9.07 -27.56
CA GLY A 763 -26.44 -8.13 -27.86
C GLY A 763 -25.67 -7.66 -26.62
N SER A 764 -26.31 -7.64 -25.44
CA SER A 764 -25.67 -7.32 -24.16
C SER A 764 -26.05 -8.31 -23.07
N LEU A 765 -25.08 -8.63 -22.21
CA LEU A 765 -25.23 -9.52 -21.07
C LEU A 765 -24.62 -8.90 -19.81
N MET A 766 -25.36 -8.93 -18.69
CA MET A 766 -24.81 -8.62 -17.37
C MET A 766 -24.59 -9.91 -16.58
N LEU A 767 -23.41 -10.07 -15.98
CA LEU A 767 -23.01 -11.24 -15.22
C LEU A 767 -22.41 -10.84 -13.88
N THR A 768 -22.54 -11.71 -12.89
CA THR A 768 -21.64 -11.70 -11.74
C THR A 768 -20.38 -12.49 -12.10
N PRO A 769 -19.20 -12.11 -11.58
CA PRO A 769 -17.98 -12.91 -11.72
C PRO A 769 -18.18 -14.39 -11.35
N SER A 770 -18.94 -14.70 -10.30
CA SER A 770 -19.25 -16.08 -9.92
C SER A 770 -20.03 -16.84 -11.00
N LEU A 771 -21.08 -16.24 -11.58
CA LEU A 771 -21.84 -16.87 -12.67
C LEU A 771 -20.96 -17.07 -13.91
N ALA A 772 -20.06 -16.14 -14.17
CA ALA A 772 -19.14 -16.18 -15.30
C ALA A 772 -18.13 -17.34 -15.25
N LEU A 773 -17.89 -17.92 -14.07
CA LEU A 773 -17.04 -19.10 -13.92
C LEU A 773 -17.72 -20.36 -14.45
N GLU A 774 -19.04 -20.46 -14.28
CA GLU A 774 -19.87 -21.59 -14.68
C GLU A 774 -20.20 -21.62 -16.19
N LEU A 775 -19.90 -20.52 -16.89
CA LEU A 775 -20.17 -20.37 -18.32
C LEU A 775 -18.87 -20.51 -19.14
N ASP A 776 -19.00 -20.93 -20.40
CA ASP A 776 -17.91 -20.92 -21.35
C ASP A 776 -18.02 -19.69 -22.29
N PRO A 777 -17.07 -18.74 -22.26
CA PRO A 777 -17.10 -17.59 -23.16
C PRO A 777 -17.26 -17.94 -24.64
N GLU A 778 -16.75 -19.10 -25.07
CA GLU A 778 -16.83 -19.57 -26.47
C GLU A 778 -18.29 -19.72 -26.95
N ASP A 779 -19.23 -20.03 -26.04
CA ASP A 779 -20.65 -20.17 -26.38
C ASP A 779 -21.32 -18.82 -26.72
N PHE A 780 -20.66 -17.69 -26.40
CA PHE A 780 -21.22 -16.34 -26.51
C PHE A 780 -20.54 -15.47 -27.59
N ILE A 781 -19.50 -15.99 -28.26
CA ILE A 781 -18.61 -15.21 -29.16
C ILE A 781 -19.28 -14.71 -30.44
N HIS A 782 -20.40 -15.33 -30.85
CA HIS A 782 -21.06 -15.04 -32.11
C HIS A 782 -22.17 -14.00 -32.00
N ASP A 783 -22.86 -13.95 -30.85
CA ASP A 783 -24.09 -13.16 -30.69
C ASP A 783 -23.94 -11.99 -29.71
N VAL A 784 -23.04 -12.11 -28.72
CA VAL A 784 -22.89 -11.10 -27.66
C VAL A 784 -21.83 -10.06 -28.03
N ARG A 785 -22.24 -8.79 -28.05
CA ARG A 785 -21.33 -7.66 -28.34
C ARG A 785 -20.76 -7.04 -27.06
N TYR A 786 -21.54 -7.00 -25.98
CA TYR A 786 -21.16 -6.34 -24.74
C TYR A 786 -21.40 -7.25 -23.53
N ILE A 787 -20.40 -7.37 -22.66
CA ILE A 787 -20.49 -8.15 -21.42
C ILE A 787 -20.15 -7.22 -20.25
N TYR A 788 -21.00 -7.21 -19.24
CA TYR A 788 -20.84 -6.37 -18.06
C TYR A 788 -20.70 -7.24 -16.81
N PHE A 789 -19.58 -7.11 -16.11
CA PHE A 789 -19.40 -7.70 -14.79
C PHE A 789 -19.79 -6.72 -13.70
N ALA A 790 -20.69 -7.15 -12.82
CA ALA A 790 -21.20 -6.32 -11.73
C ALA A 790 -21.35 -7.13 -10.45
N GLY A 791 -21.54 -6.42 -9.33
CA GLY A 791 -21.97 -7.05 -8.07
C GLY A 791 -20.88 -7.72 -7.24
N GLU A 792 -19.70 -8.04 -7.80
CA GLU A 792 -18.57 -8.66 -7.09
C GLU A 792 -17.22 -8.09 -7.59
N VAL A 793 -16.13 -8.40 -6.88
CA VAL A 793 -14.78 -8.11 -7.40
C VAL A 793 -14.54 -9.02 -8.61
N LEU A 794 -14.16 -8.44 -9.75
CA LEU A 794 -13.80 -9.18 -10.95
C LEU A 794 -12.34 -9.65 -10.86
N PRO A 795 -12.05 -10.96 -10.75
CA PRO A 795 -10.68 -11.45 -10.73
C PRO A 795 -9.99 -11.26 -12.08
N GLN A 796 -8.69 -10.96 -12.07
CA GLN A 796 -7.89 -10.76 -13.28
C GLN A 796 -7.99 -11.95 -14.24
N ALA A 797 -7.91 -13.18 -13.73
CA ALA A 797 -8.01 -14.39 -14.55
C ALA A 797 -9.37 -14.52 -15.27
N THR A 798 -10.46 -14.12 -14.61
CA THR A 798 -11.80 -14.11 -15.21
C THR A 798 -11.90 -13.02 -16.28
N ALA A 799 -11.41 -11.81 -15.97
CA ALA A 799 -11.31 -10.72 -16.96
C ALA A 799 -10.53 -11.13 -18.22
N ASP A 800 -9.34 -11.71 -18.05
CA ASP A 800 -8.50 -12.17 -19.16
C ASP A 800 -9.15 -13.31 -19.95
N ARG A 801 -9.89 -14.20 -19.28
CA ARG A 801 -10.66 -15.27 -19.93
C ARG A 801 -11.74 -14.71 -20.85
N TRP A 802 -12.53 -13.76 -20.37
CA TRP A 802 -13.67 -13.21 -21.12
C TRP A 802 -13.28 -12.16 -22.18
N THR A 803 -12.12 -11.52 -22.03
CA THR A 803 -11.60 -10.54 -23.02
C THR A 803 -10.89 -11.17 -24.22
N LYS A 804 -10.68 -12.50 -24.24
CA LYS A 804 -10.15 -13.21 -25.42
C LYS A 804 -11.14 -13.29 -26.58
N GLY A 805 -12.44 -13.23 -26.27
CA GLY A 805 -13.51 -13.25 -27.26
C GLY A 805 -13.64 -11.93 -28.04
N LYS A 806 -14.69 -11.82 -28.87
CA LYS A 806 -14.99 -10.62 -29.67
C LYS A 806 -15.79 -9.55 -28.90
N ALA A 807 -16.37 -9.91 -27.76
CA ALA A 807 -17.20 -9.00 -26.97
C ALA A 807 -16.36 -7.93 -26.27
N GLU A 808 -16.90 -6.71 -26.18
CA GLU A 808 -16.34 -5.69 -25.30
C GLU A 808 -16.77 -5.98 -23.84
N VAL A 809 -15.78 -6.16 -22.97
CA VAL A 809 -16.01 -6.49 -21.56
C VAL A 809 -15.88 -5.23 -20.71
N TYR A 810 -16.85 -5.02 -19.82
CA TYR A 810 -16.87 -3.91 -18.88
C TYR A 810 -16.93 -4.44 -17.45
N ASN A 811 -16.11 -3.88 -16.57
CA ASN A 811 -16.27 -4.04 -15.13
C ASN A 811 -17.01 -2.81 -14.61
N VAL A 812 -18.16 -3.00 -13.98
CA VAL A 812 -19.01 -1.91 -13.48
C VAL A 812 -19.20 -2.01 -11.97
N TYR A 813 -19.21 -0.87 -11.31
CA TYR A 813 -19.31 -0.79 -9.86
C TYR A 813 -20.28 0.30 -9.44
N GLY A 814 -21.09 0.02 -8.43
CA GLY A 814 -21.90 1.00 -7.73
C GLY A 814 -22.63 0.35 -6.55
N PRO A 815 -22.69 1.01 -5.39
CA PRO A 815 -23.61 0.63 -4.33
C PRO A 815 -25.04 1.12 -4.61
N THR A 816 -26.03 0.42 -4.08
CA THR A 816 -27.47 0.75 -4.21
C THR A 816 -27.79 2.17 -3.74
N GLU A 817 -27.10 2.63 -2.70
CA GLU A 817 -27.21 3.99 -2.15
C GLU A 817 -26.81 5.09 -3.14
N THR A 818 -26.22 4.72 -4.28
CA THR A 818 -25.78 5.62 -5.34
C THR A 818 -26.42 5.32 -6.71
N HIS A 819 -27.61 4.70 -6.70
CA HIS A 819 -28.36 4.30 -7.89
C HIS A 819 -27.57 3.38 -8.82
N ILE A 820 -27.58 2.07 -8.50
CA ILE A 820 -27.13 0.94 -9.31
C ILE A 820 -25.63 0.97 -9.69
N LEU A 821 -25.19 1.89 -10.56
CA LEU A 821 -23.81 1.99 -11.02
C LEU A 821 -23.26 3.41 -10.82
N ALA A 822 -21.99 3.51 -10.47
CA ALA A 822 -21.26 4.74 -10.25
C ALA A 822 -20.03 4.85 -11.17
N THR A 823 -19.34 3.74 -11.44
CA THR A 823 -18.11 3.70 -12.25
C THR A 823 -18.10 2.54 -13.23
N ALA A 824 -17.30 2.66 -14.28
CA ALA A 824 -17.06 1.58 -15.23
C ALA A 824 -15.65 1.60 -15.83
N GLN A 825 -15.07 0.41 -16.00
CA GLN A 825 -13.84 0.16 -16.74
C GLN A 825 -14.16 -0.63 -18.00
N ARG A 826 -13.56 -0.28 -19.15
CA ARG A 826 -13.47 -1.21 -20.28
C ARG A 826 -12.26 -2.10 -20.05
N VAL A 827 -12.50 -3.39 -19.80
CA VAL A 827 -11.46 -4.35 -19.46
C VAL A 827 -10.68 -4.74 -20.71
N GLN A 828 -9.36 -4.90 -20.55
CA GLN A 828 -8.45 -5.31 -21.60
C GLN A 828 -7.61 -6.49 -21.13
N ASN A 829 -7.37 -7.46 -22.02
CA ASN A 829 -6.57 -8.63 -21.74
C ASN A 829 -5.15 -8.24 -21.26
N GLY A 830 -4.72 -8.77 -20.12
CA GLY A 830 -3.40 -8.54 -19.53
C GLY A 830 -3.22 -7.15 -18.92
N LYS A 831 -4.27 -6.34 -18.82
CA LYS A 831 -4.26 -5.05 -18.11
C LYS A 831 -4.94 -5.19 -16.74
N PRO A 832 -4.46 -4.48 -15.70
CA PRO A 832 -5.06 -4.53 -14.37
C PRO A 832 -6.56 -4.21 -14.39
N VAL A 833 -7.35 -5.05 -13.72
CA VAL A 833 -8.77 -4.79 -13.48
C VAL A 833 -8.92 -3.72 -12.41
N THR A 834 -9.64 -2.65 -12.74
CA THR A 834 -10.04 -1.55 -11.86
C THR A 834 -11.56 -1.46 -11.83
N ILE A 835 -12.14 -0.59 -11.01
CA ILE A 835 -13.57 -0.24 -11.12
C ILE A 835 -13.80 0.92 -12.10
N GLY A 836 -12.72 1.41 -12.72
CA GLY A 836 -12.75 2.35 -13.84
C GLY A 836 -13.05 3.78 -13.45
N ARG A 837 -13.66 4.52 -14.38
CA ARG A 837 -13.94 5.96 -14.24
C ARG A 837 -15.39 6.22 -13.83
N PRO A 838 -15.69 7.38 -13.20
CA PRO A 838 -17.07 7.78 -12.92
C PRO A 838 -17.93 7.79 -14.17
N LEU A 839 -19.16 7.30 -14.04
CA LEU A 839 -20.20 7.41 -15.06
C LEU A 839 -20.72 8.86 -15.12
N MET A 840 -21.47 9.17 -16.17
CA MET A 840 -21.99 10.52 -16.37
C MET A 840 -22.90 10.94 -15.21
N SER A 841 -22.71 12.19 -14.73
CA SER A 841 -23.39 12.79 -13.58
C SER A 841 -23.06 12.17 -12.21
N THR A 842 -22.04 11.33 -12.14
CA THR A 842 -21.49 10.79 -10.90
C THR A 842 -20.18 11.49 -10.56
N ARG A 843 -19.98 11.77 -9.28
CA ARG A 843 -18.68 12.18 -8.73
C ARG A 843 -18.10 11.07 -7.89
N VAL A 844 -16.79 10.87 -8.00
CA VAL A 844 -16.06 9.95 -7.10
C VAL A 844 -14.91 10.69 -6.47
N TYR A 845 -14.73 10.50 -5.17
CA TYR A 845 -13.64 11.04 -4.39
C TYR A 845 -12.96 9.91 -3.62
N ILE A 846 -11.64 10.01 -3.48
CA ILE A 846 -10.86 9.15 -2.58
C ILE A 846 -10.40 10.05 -1.44
N LEU A 847 -10.94 9.83 -0.24
CA LEU A 847 -10.74 10.69 0.91
C LEU A 847 -10.05 9.94 2.05
N ASP A 848 -9.28 10.67 2.84
CA ASP A 848 -8.78 10.17 4.13
C ASP A 848 -9.87 10.25 5.22
N LYS A 849 -9.54 9.78 6.42
CA LYS A 849 -10.41 9.81 7.61
C LYS A 849 -10.86 11.22 8.03
N ASN A 850 -10.16 12.26 7.59
CA ASN A 850 -10.46 13.66 7.88
C ASN A 850 -11.28 14.32 6.75
N GLY A 851 -11.64 13.57 5.70
CA GLY A 851 -12.39 14.09 4.56
C GLY A 851 -11.53 14.88 3.57
N VAL A 852 -10.20 14.75 3.62
CA VAL A 852 -9.29 15.42 2.69
C VAL A 852 -9.05 14.55 1.46
N LEU A 853 -9.04 15.17 0.28
CA LEU A 853 -8.72 14.50 -0.98
C LEU A 853 -7.32 13.87 -0.96
N LEU A 854 -7.24 12.66 -1.49
CA LEU A 854 -5.99 11.92 -1.61
C LEU A 854 -5.42 12.00 -3.05
N PRO A 855 -4.08 12.12 -3.18
CA PRO A 855 -3.39 12.11 -4.48
C PRO A 855 -3.53 10.75 -5.19
N PRO A 856 -3.20 10.65 -6.49
CA PRO A 856 -3.14 9.35 -7.15
C PRO A 856 -2.22 8.39 -6.40
N LEU A 857 -2.54 7.10 -6.50
CA LEU A 857 -1.81 6.00 -5.88
C LEU A 857 -1.84 5.98 -4.35
N VAL A 858 -2.52 6.90 -3.68
CA VAL A 858 -2.70 6.86 -2.22
C VAL A 858 -4.08 6.31 -1.89
N ALA A 859 -4.10 5.23 -1.11
CA ALA A 859 -5.31 4.54 -0.70
C ALA A 859 -6.13 5.36 0.30
N GLY A 860 -7.44 5.36 0.10
CA GLY A 860 -8.40 5.87 1.07
C GLY A 860 -9.81 5.35 0.80
N GLU A 861 -10.78 5.92 1.51
CA GLU A 861 -12.16 5.52 1.37
C GLU A 861 -12.80 6.17 0.13
N ILE A 862 -13.60 5.39 -0.59
CA ILE A 862 -14.33 5.82 -1.78
C ILE A 862 -15.61 6.53 -1.35
N PHE A 863 -15.78 7.77 -1.80
CA PHE A 863 -17.01 8.54 -1.65
C PHE A 863 -17.62 8.80 -3.01
N ILE A 864 -18.96 8.76 -3.09
CA ILE A 864 -19.69 8.98 -4.33
C ILE A 864 -20.64 10.16 -4.15
N GLY A 865 -20.52 11.17 -5.00
CA GLY A 865 -21.35 12.37 -5.00
C GLY A 865 -22.15 12.56 -6.28
N GLY A 866 -22.93 13.64 -6.33
CA GLY A 866 -23.73 14.02 -7.50
C GLY A 866 -25.16 13.50 -7.46
N ILE A 867 -25.86 13.60 -8.60
CA ILE A 867 -27.28 13.23 -8.72
C ILE A 867 -27.52 11.72 -8.53
N SER A 868 -26.46 10.93 -8.65
CA SER A 868 -26.48 9.50 -8.38
C SER A 868 -26.65 9.20 -6.89
N VAL A 869 -26.50 10.13 -5.95
CA VAL A 869 -26.72 9.82 -4.52
C VAL A 869 -28.22 9.69 -4.22
N SER A 870 -28.62 8.59 -3.58
CA SER A 870 -30.01 8.32 -3.16
C SER A 870 -30.50 9.29 -2.07
N ARG A 871 -31.79 9.26 -1.75
CA ARG A 871 -32.35 10.09 -0.67
C ARG A 871 -31.81 9.70 0.71
N GLY A 872 -31.40 8.44 0.87
CA GLY A 872 -30.98 7.87 2.14
C GLY A 872 -31.81 6.66 2.54
N TYR A 873 -31.55 6.18 3.75
CA TYR A 873 -32.32 5.12 4.40
C TYR A 873 -33.63 5.66 4.99
N LEU A 874 -34.72 4.91 4.83
CA LEU A 874 -36.02 5.28 5.39
C LEU A 874 -36.01 5.17 6.93
N GLY A 875 -36.29 6.26 7.64
CA GLY A 875 -36.47 6.27 9.10
C GLY A 875 -35.21 5.93 9.91
N LEU A 876 -34.02 6.14 9.36
CA LEU A 876 -32.73 5.91 10.02
C LEU A 876 -31.86 7.18 9.98
N GLU A 877 -32.26 8.20 10.73
CA GLU A 877 -31.65 9.54 10.71
C GLU A 877 -30.18 9.52 11.13
N GLU A 878 -29.81 8.78 12.19
CA GLU A 878 -28.44 8.69 12.69
C GLU A 878 -27.49 8.05 11.66
N GLU A 879 -27.91 6.91 11.06
CA GLU A 879 -27.16 6.24 9.99
C GLU A 879 -27.05 7.12 8.75
N ASN A 880 -28.11 7.86 8.42
CA ASN A 880 -28.07 8.81 7.31
C ASN A 880 -27.04 9.92 7.54
N ALA A 881 -26.94 10.45 8.75
CA ALA A 881 -25.94 11.46 9.09
C ALA A 881 -24.50 10.93 8.97
N LEU A 882 -24.28 9.63 9.22
CA LEU A 882 -22.97 8.98 9.11
C LEU A 882 -22.59 8.60 7.67
N ARG A 883 -23.58 8.24 6.84
CA ARG A 883 -23.34 7.68 5.50
C ARG A 883 -23.61 8.65 4.35
N PHE A 884 -24.53 9.61 4.52
CA PHE A 884 -24.90 10.60 3.50
C PHE A 884 -24.47 11.99 3.97
N VAL A 885 -23.17 12.24 3.88
CA VAL A 885 -22.52 13.44 4.42
C VAL A 885 -22.57 14.60 3.40
N PRO A 886 -22.44 15.86 3.86
CA PRO A 886 -22.33 17.00 2.95
C PRO A 886 -21.15 16.85 1.98
N ASP A 887 -21.33 17.20 0.71
CA ASP A 887 -20.22 17.29 -0.25
C ASP A 887 -19.42 18.57 0.05
N THR A 888 -18.25 18.42 0.66
CA THR A 888 -17.31 19.50 1.03
C THR A 888 -16.17 19.66 0.02
N VAL A 889 -16.17 18.86 -1.04
CA VAL A 889 -15.03 18.72 -1.96
C VAL A 889 -15.34 19.32 -3.33
N SER A 890 -16.60 19.29 -3.75
CA SER A 890 -17.05 19.71 -5.07
C SER A 890 -16.59 21.12 -5.48
N PRO A 891 -16.17 21.32 -6.75
CA PRO A 891 -15.56 22.57 -7.20
C PRO A 891 -16.58 23.65 -7.63
N ASP A 892 -17.88 23.32 -7.69
CA ASP A 892 -18.95 24.20 -8.18
C ASP A 892 -19.44 25.22 -7.15
N GLY A 893 -18.73 25.37 -6.02
CA GLY A 893 -19.10 26.32 -4.97
C GLY A 893 -20.41 25.97 -4.25
N SER A 894 -20.92 24.76 -4.44
CA SER A 894 -22.08 24.23 -3.72
C SER A 894 -21.69 23.61 -2.38
N GLU A 895 -20.71 24.19 -1.68
CA GLU A 895 -20.31 23.79 -0.32
C GLU A 895 -21.57 23.61 0.55
N GLY A 896 -21.85 22.36 0.92
CA GLY A 896 -22.99 22.01 1.78
C GLY A 896 -24.37 21.92 1.11
N LYS A 897 -24.52 22.08 -0.21
CA LYS A 897 -25.80 21.88 -0.92
C LYS A 897 -25.92 20.51 -1.60
N GLY A 898 -24.80 19.88 -1.96
CA GLY A 898 -24.72 18.50 -2.44
C GLY A 898 -24.55 17.49 -1.29
N LYS A 899 -24.83 16.21 -1.55
CA LYS A 899 -24.52 15.10 -0.65
C LYS A 899 -23.52 14.16 -1.32
N MET A 900 -22.69 13.52 -0.50
CA MET A 900 -21.87 12.38 -0.91
C MET A 900 -22.15 11.17 0.00
N TYR A 901 -22.15 9.99 -0.60
CA TYR A 901 -22.31 8.72 0.09
C TYR A 901 -20.94 8.13 0.43
N ARG A 902 -20.75 7.80 1.71
CA ARG A 902 -19.58 7.14 2.29
C ARG A 902 -19.71 5.63 2.15
N THR A 903 -19.02 5.04 1.17
CA THR A 903 -19.26 3.66 0.72
C THR A 903 -18.78 2.59 1.72
N GLY A 904 -17.77 2.87 2.54
CA GLY A 904 -17.01 1.86 3.29
C GLY A 904 -16.06 1.03 2.43
N ASP A 905 -15.99 1.30 1.13
CA ASP A 905 -15.04 0.67 0.21
C ASP A 905 -13.75 1.48 0.13
N TRP A 906 -12.62 0.80 -0.05
CA TRP A 906 -11.29 1.40 -0.15
C TRP A 906 -10.74 1.28 -1.57
N GLY A 907 -10.01 2.31 -1.99
CA GLY A 907 -9.39 2.36 -3.31
C GLY A 907 -8.43 3.53 -3.46
N TYR A 908 -7.85 3.66 -4.65
CA TYR A 908 -7.01 4.80 -5.03
C TYR A 908 -7.16 5.13 -6.51
N TRP A 909 -6.87 6.38 -6.88
CA TRP A 909 -6.79 6.78 -8.28
C TRP A 909 -5.52 6.26 -8.93
N THR A 910 -5.62 5.58 -10.08
CA THR A 910 -4.47 5.32 -10.94
C THR A 910 -4.00 6.62 -11.61
N LEU A 911 -2.83 6.60 -12.25
CA LEU A 911 -2.32 7.77 -12.98
C LEU A 911 -3.18 8.09 -14.22
N GLU A 912 -3.87 7.09 -14.75
CA GLU A 912 -4.81 7.18 -15.86
C GLU A 912 -6.19 7.67 -15.40
N GLY A 913 -6.39 7.91 -14.11
CA GLY A 913 -7.66 8.39 -13.58
C GLY A 913 -8.75 7.34 -13.54
N GLU A 914 -8.39 6.06 -13.39
CA GLU A 914 -9.31 4.99 -13.00
C GLU A 914 -9.23 4.76 -11.49
N VAL A 915 -10.25 4.16 -10.87
CA VAL A 915 -10.20 3.81 -9.45
C VAL A 915 -9.84 2.34 -9.29
N ALA A 916 -8.67 2.07 -8.70
CA ALA A 916 -8.30 0.72 -8.26
C ALA A 916 -9.03 0.39 -6.95
N PHE A 917 -9.67 -0.78 -6.89
CA PHE A 917 -10.45 -1.22 -5.74
C PHE A 917 -9.62 -2.14 -4.84
N LEU A 918 -9.53 -1.82 -3.55
CA LEU A 918 -8.75 -2.57 -2.56
C LEU A 918 -9.60 -3.48 -1.67
N GLY A 919 -10.92 -3.30 -1.64
CA GLY A 919 -11.83 -4.06 -0.80
C GLY A 919 -12.54 -3.21 0.24
N ARG A 920 -13.06 -3.87 1.27
CA ARG A 920 -13.74 -3.25 2.40
C ARG A 920 -12.90 -3.41 3.67
N THR A 921 -12.91 -2.38 4.51
CA THR A 921 -12.30 -2.45 5.85
C THR A 921 -13.29 -2.96 6.90
N ASP A 922 -14.59 -2.94 6.60
CA ASP A 922 -15.62 -3.57 7.42
C ASP A 922 -15.87 -5.04 7.03
N ARG A 923 -16.74 -5.73 7.77
CA ARG A 923 -17.05 -7.15 7.57
C ARG A 923 -18.19 -7.39 6.57
N GLN A 924 -18.43 -6.46 5.64
CA GLN A 924 -19.35 -6.72 4.53
C GLN A 924 -18.61 -7.35 3.36
N VAL A 925 -19.23 -8.34 2.73
CA VAL A 925 -18.68 -9.09 1.61
C VAL A 925 -19.71 -9.19 0.49
N LYS A 926 -19.23 -9.53 -0.71
CA LYS A 926 -20.08 -9.87 -1.87
C LYS A 926 -19.87 -11.36 -2.17
N VAL A 927 -20.91 -12.16 -2.01
CA VAL A 927 -20.89 -13.62 -2.21
C VAL A 927 -22.04 -14.01 -3.14
N GLY A 928 -21.75 -14.59 -4.30
CA GLY A 928 -22.75 -14.93 -5.31
C GLY A 928 -23.52 -13.71 -5.85
N GLY A 929 -22.92 -12.52 -5.82
CA GLY A 929 -23.54 -11.24 -6.17
C GLY A 929 -24.37 -10.60 -5.06
N PHE A 930 -24.48 -11.23 -3.89
CA PHE A 930 -25.22 -10.69 -2.74
C PHE A 930 -24.30 -9.90 -1.83
N ARG A 931 -24.68 -8.66 -1.49
CA ARG A 931 -24.04 -7.90 -0.41
C ARG A 931 -24.50 -8.46 0.93
N ILE A 932 -23.58 -9.05 1.68
CA ILE A 932 -23.83 -9.74 2.95
C ILE A 932 -22.95 -9.13 4.03
N ASP A 933 -23.55 -8.74 5.15
CA ASP A 933 -22.81 -8.37 6.34
C ASP A 933 -22.50 -9.62 7.18
N LEU A 934 -21.22 -9.98 7.32
CA LEU A 934 -20.82 -11.16 8.08
C LEU A 934 -21.15 -11.02 9.58
N ASN A 935 -21.27 -9.78 10.10
CA ASN A 935 -21.70 -9.58 11.48
C ASN A 935 -23.18 -9.89 11.66
N ASP A 936 -24.04 -9.58 10.67
CA ASP A 936 -25.46 -9.94 10.68
C ASP A 936 -25.64 -11.46 10.65
N VAL A 937 -24.95 -12.13 9.72
CA VAL A 937 -24.93 -13.60 9.64
C VAL A 937 -24.46 -14.19 10.98
N GLN A 938 -23.35 -13.68 11.52
CA GLN A 938 -22.82 -14.13 12.80
C GLN A 938 -23.82 -13.89 13.95
N ALA A 939 -24.47 -12.73 14.03
CA ALA A 939 -25.43 -12.39 15.09
C ALA A 939 -26.70 -13.24 15.03
N ARG A 940 -27.22 -13.52 13.83
CA ARG A 940 -28.39 -14.40 13.65
C ARG A 940 -28.06 -15.84 13.98
N ILE A 941 -26.90 -16.35 13.58
CA ILE A 941 -26.43 -17.68 13.99
C ILE A 941 -26.23 -17.72 15.52
N GLN A 942 -25.60 -16.69 16.09
CA GLN A 942 -25.40 -16.53 17.54
C GLN A 942 -26.71 -16.62 18.32
N SER A 943 -27.80 -16.03 17.79
CA SER A 943 -29.14 -16.10 18.39
C SER A 943 -29.71 -17.51 18.46
N VAL A 944 -29.29 -18.40 17.55
CA VAL A 944 -29.74 -19.78 17.45
C VAL A 944 -28.94 -20.72 18.35
N VAL A 945 -27.65 -20.47 18.53
CA VAL A 945 -26.77 -21.31 19.38
C VAL A 945 -26.72 -20.90 20.85
N GLY A 946 -27.09 -19.65 21.17
CA GLY A 946 -27.12 -19.13 22.55
C GLY A 946 -25.86 -18.33 22.93
N GLY A 947 -25.99 -17.44 23.93
CA GLY A 947 -25.04 -16.35 24.20
C GLY A 947 -23.68 -16.72 24.82
N LYS A 948 -23.42 -17.99 25.16
CA LYS A 948 -22.13 -18.42 25.74
C LYS A 948 -21.20 -19.12 24.73
N VAL A 949 -21.66 -19.32 23.49
CA VAL A 949 -20.94 -20.05 22.44
C VAL A 949 -20.26 -19.05 21.51
N ARG A 950 -19.01 -19.25 21.12
CA ARG A 950 -18.42 -18.39 20.09
C ARG A 950 -18.85 -18.85 18.71
N VAL A 951 -19.25 -17.89 17.88
CA VAL A 951 -19.54 -18.08 16.45
C VAL A 951 -18.61 -17.19 15.66
N ALA A 952 -17.97 -17.73 14.63
CA ALA A 952 -17.19 -16.99 13.66
C ALA A 952 -17.70 -17.27 12.25
N VAL A 953 -17.89 -16.21 11.47
CA VAL A 953 -18.32 -16.29 10.06
C VAL A 953 -17.30 -15.60 9.18
N VAL A 954 -16.82 -16.33 8.16
CA VAL A 954 -15.79 -15.89 7.22
C VAL A 954 -16.19 -16.28 5.80
N VAL A 955 -15.44 -15.80 4.81
CA VAL A 955 -15.55 -16.26 3.42
C VAL A 955 -14.43 -17.28 3.15
N VAL A 956 -14.81 -18.46 2.67
CA VAL A 956 -13.92 -19.57 2.31
C VAL A 956 -14.09 -19.81 0.81
N GLY A 957 -13.04 -19.59 0.02
CA GLY A 957 -13.17 -19.51 -1.44
C GLY A 957 -14.17 -18.44 -1.87
N ASP A 958 -15.26 -18.87 -2.50
CA ASP A 958 -16.38 -18.07 -3.00
C ASP A 958 -17.67 -18.25 -2.18
N VAL A 959 -17.62 -18.92 -1.01
CA VAL A 959 -18.80 -19.22 -0.19
C VAL A 959 -18.66 -18.78 1.27
N LEU A 960 -19.80 -18.66 1.95
CA LEU A 960 -19.83 -18.42 3.39
C LEU A 960 -19.42 -19.66 4.18
N GLY A 961 -18.47 -19.49 5.10
CA GLY A 961 -18.04 -20.45 6.09
C GLY A 961 -18.41 -20.02 7.50
N CYS A 962 -18.83 -20.96 8.35
CA CYS A 962 -19.13 -20.70 9.75
C CYS A 962 -18.53 -21.78 10.65
N ALA A 963 -17.81 -21.33 11.68
CA ALA A 963 -17.35 -22.14 12.79
C ALA A 963 -18.16 -21.80 14.04
N VAL A 964 -18.59 -22.82 14.76
CA VAL A 964 -19.28 -22.71 16.05
C VAL A 964 -18.52 -23.53 17.08
N GLU A 965 -18.21 -22.93 18.23
CA GLU A 965 -17.58 -23.67 19.32
C GLU A 965 -18.53 -24.75 19.86
N GLU A 966 -17.99 -25.93 20.13
CA GLU A 966 -18.73 -27.02 20.74
C GLU A 966 -19.19 -26.62 22.14
N THR A 967 -20.48 -26.81 22.40
CA THR A 967 -21.01 -26.80 23.76
C THR A 967 -21.34 -28.22 24.16
N GLY A 968 -21.08 -28.58 25.41
CA GLY A 968 -21.37 -29.91 25.97
C GLY A 968 -22.85 -30.35 25.95
N ASN A 969 -23.69 -29.67 25.17
CA ASN A 969 -25.10 -29.94 24.91
C ASN A 969 -25.35 -30.76 23.62
N GLY A 970 -24.31 -31.21 22.91
CA GLY A 970 -24.43 -32.13 21.77
C GLY A 970 -25.01 -31.51 20.49
N ILE A 971 -24.71 -30.24 20.19
CA ILE A 971 -25.11 -29.58 18.94
C ILE A 971 -24.35 -30.21 17.76
N THR A 972 -25.08 -30.84 16.83
CA THR A 972 -24.50 -31.38 15.58
C THR A 972 -24.59 -30.36 14.45
N GLU A 973 -23.68 -30.45 13.46
CA GLU A 973 -23.70 -29.59 12.25
C GLU A 973 -25.05 -29.67 11.51
N GLU A 974 -25.67 -30.84 11.47
CA GLU A 974 -26.96 -31.05 10.83
C GLU A 974 -28.10 -30.31 11.55
N SER A 975 -28.15 -30.44 12.89
CA SER A 975 -29.14 -29.73 13.72
C SER A 975 -28.98 -28.21 13.62
N LEU A 976 -27.73 -27.75 13.50
CA LEU A 976 -27.40 -26.34 13.38
C LEU A 976 -27.79 -25.79 12.02
N ARG A 977 -27.51 -26.52 10.93
CA ARG A 977 -27.91 -26.14 9.57
C ARG A 977 -29.41 -25.97 9.45
N GLN A 978 -30.20 -26.86 10.05
CA GLN A 978 -31.67 -26.76 10.04
C GLN A 978 -32.16 -25.50 10.76
N LYS A 979 -31.63 -25.19 11.94
CA LYS A 979 -32.02 -24.00 12.71
C LYS A 979 -31.56 -22.70 12.04
N ILE A 980 -30.35 -22.67 11.47
CA ILE A 980 -29.82 -21.51 10.73
C ILE A 980 -30.72 -21.21 9.52
N GLY A 981 -31.15 -22.24 8.77
CA GLY A 981 -32.03 -22.08 7.62
C GLY A 981 -33.41 -21.50 7.94
N GLN A 982 -33.81 -21.45 9.22
CA GLN A 982 -35.07 -20.82 9.66
C GLN A 982 -34.92 -19.31 9.93
N VAL A 983 -33.70 -18.83 10.23
CA VAL A 983 -33.44 -17.44 10.65
C VAL A 983 -32.66 -16.62 9.63
N LEU A 984 -32.05 -17.28 8.64
CA LEU A 984 -31.30 -16.66 7.55
C LEU A 984 -31.97 -16.91 6.20
N PRO A 985 -31.94 -15.92 5.29
CA PRO A 985 -32.20 -16.15 3.87
C PRO A 985 -31.28 -17.24 3.31
N PRO A 986 -31.72 -18.05 2.32
CA PRO A 986 -30.93 -19.15 1.76
C PRO A 986 -29.50 -18.77 1.32
N GLN A 987 -29.33 -17.59 0.72
CA GLN A 987 -28.03 -17.07 0.26
C GLN A 987 -27.06 -16.67 1.40
N MET A 988 -27.58 -16.45 2.62
CA MET A 988 -26.78 -16.11 3.79
C MET A 988 -26.45 -17.35 4.64
N VAL A 989 -27.03 -18.51 4.32
CA VAL A 989 -26.75 -19.77 5.02
C VAL A 989 -25.33 -20.23 4.66
N PRO A 990 -24.43 -20.42 5.64
CA PRO A 990 -23.08 -20.90 5.39
C PRO A 990 -23.08 -22.27 4.70
N ARG A 991 -22.35 -22.38 3.58
CA ARG A 991 -22.21 -23.64 2.84
C ARG A 991 -21.29 -24.58 3.64
N ILE A 992 -20.21 -24.04 4.17
CA ILE A 992 -19.29 -24.74 5.07
C ILE A 992 -19.70 -24.40 6.51
N LEU A 993 -20.11 -25.41 7.27
CA LEU A 993 -20.52 -25.27 8.66
C LEU A 993 -19.76 -26.31 9.48
N ARG A 994 -19.02 -25.88 10.49
CA ARG A 994 -18.22 -26.76 11.36
C ARG A 994 -18.49 -26.48 12.83
N VAL A 995 -18.71 -27.55 13.60
CA VAL A 995 -18.67 -27.49 15.06
C VAL A 995 -17.26 -27.86 15.50
N VAL A 996 -16.58 -26.97 16.21
CA VAL A 996 -15.14 -27.11 16.54
C VAL A 996 -14.93 -27.02 18.04
N GLY A 997 -13.94 -27.75 18.58
CA GLY A 997 -13.67 -27.72 20.02
C GLY A 997 -13.28 -26.33 20.55
N LYS A 998 -12.60 -25.51 19.72
CA LYS A 998 -12.25 -24.12 20.06
C LYS A 998 -12.04 -23.30 18.80
N ILE A 999 -12.52 -22.05 18.80
CA ILE A 999 -12.28 -21.10 17.72
C ILE A 999 -10.90 -20.44 17.92
N PRO A 1000 -10.06 -20.36 16.87
CA PRO A 1000 -8.80 -19.63 16.90
C PRO A 1000 -8.97 -18.20 17.40
N VAL A 1001 -8.10 -17.78 18.32
CA VAL A 1001 -8.05 -16.41 18.85
C VAL A 1001 -6.62 -15.88 18.82
N SER A 1002 -6.48 -14.59 18.58
CA SER A 1002 -5.22 -13.84 18.74
C SER A 1002 -4.73 -13.88 20.19
N GLU A 1003 -3.47 -13.50 20.43
CA GLU A 1003 -2.86 -13.37 21.76
C GLU A 1003 -3.65 -12.45 22.71
N VAL A 1004 -4.34 -11.44 22.18
CA VAL A 1004 -5.22 -10.53 22.95
C VAL A 1004 -6.68 -11.04 23.09
N GLY A 1005 -6.93 -12.31 22.77
CA GLY A 1005 -8.22 -12.98 23.01
C GLY A 1005 -9.35 -12.66 22.01
N LYS A 1006 -9.10 -11.86 20.97
CA LYS A 1006 -10.02 -11.64 19.85
C LYS A 1006 -10.03 -12.83 18.89
N VAL A 1007 -11.15 -13.12 18.23
CA VAL A 1007 -11.24 -14.16 17.20
C VAL A 1007 -10.25 -13.90 16.07
N ASP A 1008 -9.40 -14.89 15.78
CA ASP A 1008 -8.50 -14.86 14.64
C ASP A 1008 -9.23 -15.39 13.40
N LEU A 1009 -9.79 -14.48 12.62
CA LEU A 1009 -10.55 -14.82 11.42
C LEU A 1009 -9.70 -15.49 10.34
N ARG A 1010 -8.37 -15.27 10.31
CA ARG A 1010 -7.48 -15.96 9.36
C ARG A 1010 -7.28 -17.41 9.78
N GLY A 1011 -7.01 -17.64 11.06
CA GLY A 1011 -6.98 -18.98 11.63
C GLY A 1011 -8.29 -19.73 11.44
N VAL A 1012 -9.44 -19.07 11.64
CA VAL A 1012 -10.76 -19.65 11.36
C VAL A 1012 -10.91 -20.01 9.88
N LYS A 1013 -10.51 -19.13 8.96
CA LYS A 1013 -10.61 -19.40 7.53
C LYS A 1013 -9.76 -20.62 7.13
N ALA A 1014 -8.50 -20.66 7.53
CA ALA A 1014 -7.61 -21.80 7.25
C ALA A 1014 -8.16 -23.13 7.82
N MET A 1015 -8.74 -23.09 9.02
CA MET A 1015 -9.39 -24.24 9.65
C MET A 1015 -10.64 -24.74 8.90
N LEU A 1016 -11.37 -23.84 8.22
CA LEU A 1016 -12.53 -24.23 7.41
C LEU A 1016 -12.14 -24.65 5.98
N GLU A 1017 -10.92 -24.32 5.54
CA GLU A 1017 -10.33 -24.74 4.26
C GLU A 1017 -9.71 -26.15 4.33
N SER A 1018 -9.25 -26.57 5.52
CA SER A 1018 -8.82 -27.94 5.83
C SER A 1018 -10.00 -28.88 6.08
#